data_AF-A0ABD3Q2B3-F1
#
_entry.id   AF-A0ABD3Q2B3-F1
#
_cell.length_a   1.000
_cell.length_b   1.000
_cell.length_c   1.000
_cell.angle_alpha   90.00
_cell.angle_beta   90.00
_cell.angle_gamma   90.00
#
_symmetry.space_group_name_H-M   'P 1'
#
loop_
_entity.id
_entity.type
_entity.pdbx_description
1 polymer ?
#
loop_
_entity_poly.entity_id
_entity_poly.type
_entity_poly.pdbx_seq_one_letter_code
_entity_poly.pdbx_strand_id
1 'polypeptide(L)'
;MDDISVGQASAAVAMANSAIDNARRAAATSRSRRAVAGEGDATMHSLMSSDDPHRPSETPRTPRLNPIPGTAEFVKNDSTYARTSVGVDTKGSSSTTDLDLKHNDNAYHVVATLVTDRLLPKLSSNSSYYTVSGADVEFFSQMLPYSVRRAFVEALRYRLQSSSAESPLGRLSLQCQILGLDREKNVLLDLGQGHGMTYSVYRNMGLQQQAYGLHELQEPSSNQYGTTSTPNGVNFGLSSPLSSCSNQPANLFVDSNPLSTNNNDNYYQDTAESLARQQIMAEINETKFLMRGSVTPEAVSFWKKHLEELSERLVALSKEEQIRRSSNMSFGTGNVNMDENRNGNMYQKVKQHYSVPNIASREEYLEKNRKMREEAGLGDHARQLPSSYTPPEQILNAQADVVGTYRPAASSENKQQEELPVCDVVAPSDLPGGYMFEAQLGSKKFLATVPPGGVTKGQRFVSTMKELEIIEIPVPLGAWRDESCECLNHGVFHPLFLNTVFVPCIALGQIMTRAGLDWYGEPASKLVSGLSCANMTVMLTFWLAMNASALFMFRVRWERGMDLGIEFVAILVAFNLLTWCYLINLTRNVRESIRNKYQIPEERCVGCEDCMCATFCTPCTICHMGRHTADFETYRGTCCSSTGLPRQVELAQVTFYEDQYQNVDSHSSHVV
;
A
#
# COMPACT_ATOMS: atom_id res chain seq x y z
N MET A 1 11.29 -0.14 52.68
CA MET A 1 10.27 -0.76 51.82
C MET A 1 10.64 -0.34 50.42
N ASP A 2 11.27 -1.21 49.61
CA ASP A 2 11.34 -1.13 48.14
C ASP A 2 12.24 -2.26 47.57
N ASP A 3 11.87 -3.53 47.81
CA ASP A 3 12.55 -4.71 47.22
C ASP A 3 11.63 -5.52 46.28
N ILE A 4 10.56 -4.91 45.75
CA ILE A 4 9.54 -5.64 44.96
C ILE A 4 9.78 -5.58 43.43
N SER A 5 10.70 -4.74 42.93
CA SER A 5 10.81 -4.48 41.49
C SER A 5 11.62 -5.53 40.69
N VAL A 6 12.53 -6.27 41.32
CA VAL A 6 13.42 -7.22 40.59
C VAL A 6 12.68 -8.50 40.16
N GLY A 7 11.62 -8.90 40.88
CA GLY A 7 10.85 -10.11 40.59
C GLY A 7 10.04 -10.05 39.28
N GLN A 8 9.56 -8.86 38.89
CA GLN A 8 8.71 -8.71 37.71
C GLN A 8 9.50 -8.75 36.39
N ALA A 9 10.74 -8.24 36.39
CA ALA A 9 11.63 -8.35 35.24
C ALA A 9 12.06 -9.80 34.98
N SER A 10 12.32 -10.58 36.04
CA SER A 10 12.69 -12.00 35.92
C SER A 10 11.54 -12.86 35.36
N ALA A 11 10.28 -12.55 35.71
CA ALA A 11 9.12 -13.25 35.18
C ALA A 11 8.91 -12.99 33.69
N ALA A 12 9.13 -11.75 33.23
CA ALA A 12 9.02 -11.38 31.81
C ALA A 12 10.08 -12.08 30.94
N VAL A 13 11.31 -12.18 31.43
CA VAL A 13 12.40 -12.90 30.73
C VAL A 13 12.12 -14.41 30.68
N ALA A 14 11.59 -14.99 31.76
CA ALA A 14 11.21 -16.41 31.78
C ALA A 14 10.07 -16.72 30.79
N MET A 15 9.08 -15.83 30.66
CA MET A 15 8.00 -15.96 29.68
C MET A 15 8.51 -15.83 28.23
N ALA A 16 9.44 -14.90 27.98
CA ALA A 16 10.05 -14.74 26.66
C ALA A 16 10.86 -15.97 26.22
N ASN A 17 11.64 -16.55 27.13
CA ASN A 17 12.41 -17.76 26.85
C ASN A 17 11.50 -18.98 26.60
N SER A 18 10.42 -19.12 27.38
CA SER A 18 9.40 -20.16 27.17
C SER A 18 8.72 -20.05 25.80
N ALA A 19 8.41 -18.83 25.35
CA ALA A 19 7.84 -18.58 24.03
C ALA A 19 8.80 -18.96 22.88
N ILE A 20 10.10 -18.68 23.04
CA ILE A 20 11.14 -19.04 22.05
C ILE A 20 11.29 -20.57 21.96
N ASP A 21 11.29 -21.28 23.08
CA ASP A 21 11.42 -22.73 23.08
C ASP A 21 10.16 -23.43 22.54
N ASN A 22 8.97 -22.86 22.75
CA ASN A 22 7.75 -23.33 22.10
C ASN A 22 7.77 -23.10 20.59
N ALA A 23 8.28 -21.97 20.11
CA ALA A 23 8.44 -21.71 18.68
C ALA A 23 9.45 -22.68 18.02
N ARG A 24 10.55 -23.00 18.71
CA ARG A 24 11.54 -23.97 18.24
C ARG A 24 10.97 -25.39 18.18
N ARG A 25 10.20 -25.81 19.20
CA ARG A 25 9.51 -27.11 19.19
C ARG A 25 8.47 -27.19 18.07
N ALA A 26 7.66 -26.16 17.87
CA ALA A 26 6.71 -26.11 16.77
C ALA A 26 7.40 -26.26 15.41
N ALA A 27 8.53 -25.56 15.20
CA ALA A 27 9.32 -25.67 13.98
C ALA A 27 9.93 -27.06 13.76
N ALA A 28 10.35 -27.75 14.83
CA ALA A 28 10.84 -29.13 14.76
C ALA A 28 9.73 -30.12 14.40
N THR A 29 8.53 -29.98 14.99
CA THR A 29 7.37 -30.83 14.69
C THR A 29 6.90 -30.65 13.24
N SER A 30 6.95 -29.44 12.68
CA SER A 30 6.65 -29.19 11.27
C SER A 30 7.66 -29.85 10.31
N ARG A 31 8.94 -29.96 10.71
CA ARG A 31 9.95 -30.69 9.91
C ARG A 31 9.73 -32.20 9.97
N SER A 32 9.38 -32.73 11.14
CA SER A 32 9.11 -34.17 11.30
C SER A 32 7.88 -34.63 10.50
N ARG A 33 6.83 -33.78 10.39
CA ARG A 33 5.65 -34.10 9.56
C ARG A 33 5.93 -34.11 8.05
N ARG A 34 6.92 -33.33 7.58
CA ARG A 34 7.34 -33.37 6.16
C ARG A 34 8.20 -34.58 5.83
N ALA A 35 8.94 -35.12 6.79
CA ALA A 35 9.73 -36.34 6.59
C ALA A 35 8.84 -37.60 6.44
N VAL A 36 7.71 -37.65 7.15
CA VAL A 36 6.79 -38.81 7.12
C VAL A 36 5.85 -38.81 5.91
N ALA A 37 5.60 -37.65 5.29
CA ALA A 37 4.71 -37.53 4.12
C ALA A 37 5.41 -37.78 2.77
N GLY A 38 6.73 -38.04 2.75
CA GLY A 38 7.53 -38.15 1.52
C GLY A 38 7.87 -39.58 1.08
N GLU A 39 7.41 -40.61 1.79
CA GLU A 39 7.94 -41.98 1.65
C GLU A 39 6.89 -43.01 1.21
N GLY A 40 5.94 -42.59 0.39
CA GLY A 40 4.80 -43.43 0.01
C GLY A 40 4.32 -43.28 -1.43
N ASP A 41 5.21 -43.10 -2.43
CA ASP A 41 4.81 -43.34 -3.82
C ASP A 41 6.01 -43.46 -4.78
N ALA A 42 6.66 -44.63 -4.83
CA ALA A 42 7.56 -45.02 -5.95
C ALA A 42 8.03 -46.48 -5.87
N THR A 43 7.14 -47.47 -6.04
CA THR A 43 7.58 -48.79 -6.51
C THR A 43 6.45 -49.57 -7.17
N MET A 44 6.44 -49.63 -8.51
CA MET A 44 6.19 -50.82 -9.33
C MET A 44 5.80 -50.40 -10.75
N HIS A 45 6.76 -50.45 -11.68
CA HIS A 45 6.48 -50.81 -13.07
C HIS A 45 7.80 -51.19 -13.77
N SER A 46 8.11 -52.49 -13.83
CA SER A 46 8.86 -53.07 -14.95
C SER A 46 8.74 -54.60 -14.94
N LEU A 47 8.69 -55.17 -16.14
CA LEU A 47 8.72 -56.59 -16.53
C LEU A 47 7.37 -57.32 -16.56
N MET A 48 6.83 -57.55 -17.76
CA MET A 48 7.06 -58.79 -18.51
C MET A 48 6.46 -58.71 -19.92
N SER A 49 7.21 -59.26 -20.86
CA SER A 49 6.93 -59.46 -22.28
C SER A 49 6.75 -60.96 -22.50
N SER A 50 5.76 -61.37 -23.31
CA SER A 50 5.73 -62.62 -24.10
C SER A 50 4.36 -62.85 -24.75
N ASP A 51 4.37 -63.03 -26.09
CA ASP A 51 3.61 -64.00 -26.93
C ASP A 51 2.06 -63.96 -26.91
N ASP A 52 1.25 -64.15 -27.96
CA ASP A 52 1.39 -64.71 -29.32
C ASP A 52 0.08 -64.38 -30.15
N PRO A 53 -0.32 -65.00 -31.30
CA PRO A 53 -0.72 -64.27 -32.51
C PRO A 53 -2.14 -64.61 -33.06
N HIS A 54 -2.63 -63.88 -34.09
CA HIS A 54 -3.34 -64.39 -35.29
C HIS A 54 -4.10 -63.28 -36.08
N ARG A 55 -3.60 -63.00 -37.31
CA ARG A 55 -4.26 -62.84 -38.65
C ARG A 55 -5.80 -62.65 -38.79
N PRO A 56 -6.33 -62.21 -39.97
CA PRO A 56 -5.81 -61.27 -41.00
C PRO A 56 -6.87 -60.32 -41.65
N SER A 57 -6.34 -59.33 -42.40
CA SER A 57 -6.81 -58.71 -43.68
C SER A 57 -8.30 -58.58 -44.05
N GLU A 58 -8.74 -57.37 -44.43
CA GLU A 58 -9.09 -57.02 -45.83
C GLU A 58 -9.51 -55.53 -45.98
N THR A 59 -9.05 -54.91 -47.07
CA THR A 59 -9.39 -53.57 -47.60
C THR A 59 -10.53 -53.67 -48.66
N PRO A 60 -10.81 -52.64 -49.48
CA PRO A 60 -11.64 -51.44 -49.27
C PRO A 60 -12.83 -51.38 -50.27
N ARG A 61 -13.75 -50.40 -50.17
CA ARG A 61 -14.45 -49.72 -51.31
C ARG A 61 -15.61 -48.80 -50.88
N THR A 62 -15.53 -47.54 -51.29
CA THR A 62 -16.65 -46.66 -51.74
C THR A 62 -17.12 -47.10 -53.16
N PRO A 63 -18.17 -46.56 -53.84
CA PRO A 63 -18.91 -45.29 -53.61
C PRO A 63 -20.44 -45.25 -53.99
N ARG A 64 -21.03 -44.04 -53.87
CA ARG A 64 -22.02 -43.36 -54.75
C ARG A 64 -23.55 -43.40 -54.48
N LEU A 65 -24.09 -42.16 -54.52
CA LEU A 65 -25.29 -41.62 -55.22
C LEU A 65 -26.67 -41.50 -54.52
N ASN A 66 -27.04 -40.23 -54.30
CA ASN A 66 -28.36 -39.55 -54.30
C ASN A 66 -29.38 -40.11 -55.34
N PRO A 67 -30.73 -39.92 -55.25
CA PRO A 67 -31.38 -38.58 -55.18
C PRO A 67 -32.79 -38.40 -54.53
N ILE A 68 -33.11 -37.11 -54.34
CA ILE A 68 -34.38 -36.32 -54.18
C ILE A 68 -35.45 -36.73 -55.24
N PRO A 69 -36.81 -36.62 -55.09
CA PRO A 69 -37.65 -35.41 -54.77
C PRO A 69 -38.91 -35.62 -53.90
N GLY A 70 -39.44 -34.58 -53.22
CA GLY A 70 -40.54 -33.67 -53.69
C GLY A 70 -41.91 -34.27 -53.32
N THR A 71 -42.93 -33.66 -52.71
CA THR A 71 -43.61 -32.37 -52.92
C THR A 71 -44.87 -32.35 -52.01
N ALA A 72 -45.25 -31.17 -51.47
CA ALA A 72 -46.63 -30.59 -51.42
C ALA A 72 -47.78 -31.42 -50.73
N GLU A 73 -48.80 -30.89 -50.05
CA GLU A 73 -49.53 -29.63 -50.11
C GLU A 73 -50.58 -29.63 -48.97
N PHE A 74 -50.87 -28.43 -48.43
CA PHE A 74 -52.18 -27.86 -48.05
C PHE A 74 -53.29 -28.58 -47.23
N VAL A 75 -54.03 -27.70 -46.51
CA VAL A 75 -55.42 -27.76 -45.96
C VAL A 75 -55.47 -27.74 -44.42
N LYS A 76 -55.66 -26.59 -43.75
CA LYS A 76 -56.86 -25.73 -43.48
C LYS A 76 -57.85 -26.29 -42.44
N ASN A 77 -58.27 -25.36 -41.56
CA ASN A 77 -59.48 -25.30 -40.72
C ASN A 77 -59.42 -26.06 -39.38
N ASP A 78 -60.04 -25.63 -38.28
CA ASP A 78 -60.54 -24.35 -37.75
C ASP A 78 -61.04 -24.67 -36.32
N SER A 79 -61.22 -23.64 -35.49
CA SER A 79 -62.25 -23.53 -34.44
C SER A 79 -62.09 -24.19 -33.03
N THR A 80 -61.74 -23.30 -32.08
CA THR A 80 -62.52 -22.84 -30.88
C THR A 80 -62.67 -23.63 -29.55
N TYR A 81 -62.54 -22.82 -28.47
CA TYR A 81 -62.92 -22.94 -27.04
C TYR A 81 -62.01 -23.82 -26.15
N ALA A 82 -61.52 -23.41 -24.97
CA ALA A 82 -62.15 -22.60 -23.94
C ALA A 82 -61.16 -21.82 -23.01
N ARG A 83 -61.56 -20.58 -22.73
CA ARG A 83 -61.49 -19.77 -21.49
C ARG A 83 -60.89 -20.43 -20.23
N THR A 84 -59.81 -19.84 -19.70
CA THR A 84 -59.64 -19.65 -18.24
C THR A 84 -58.84 -18.37 -17.97
N SER A 85 -59.47 -17.49 -17.21
CA SER A 85 -59.00 -16.18 -16.76
C SER A 85 -58.01 -16.31 -15.61
N VAL A 86 -56.83 -15.66 -15.72
CA VAL A 86 -55.97 -15.34 -14.58
C VAL A 86 -55.73 -13.84 -14.61
N GLY A 87 -56.14 -13.18 -13.51
CA GLY A 87 -56.11 -11.74 -13.32
C GLY A 87 -54.70 -11.18 -13.24
N VAL A 88 -54.56 -10.01 -13.83
CA VAL A 88 -53.40 -9.13 -13.79
C VAL A 88 -53.53 -8.27 -12.52
N ASP A 89 -52.60 -8.43 -11.58
CA ASP A 89 -52.36 -7.46 -10.51
C ASP A 89 -51.01 -6.79 -10.76
N THR A 90 -51.06 -5.60 -11.35
CA THR A 90 -49.96 -4.65 -11.49
C THR A 90 -49.77 -3.87 -10.19
N LYS A 91 -48.81 -4.31 -9.36
CA LYS A 91 -48.19 -3.46 -8.33
C LYS A 91 -46.71 -3.26 -8.67
N GLY A 92 -46.44 -2.20 -9.44
CA GLY A 92 -45.11 -1.67 -9.64
C GLY A 92 -44.63 -0.95 -8.37
N SER A 93 -44.11 -1.73 -7.42
CA SER A 93 -43.28 -1.22 -6.33
C SER A 93 -41.89 -0.94 -6.92
N SER A 94 -41.51 0.33 -7.04
CA SER A 94 -40.12 0.70 -7.31
C SER A 94 -39.26 0.23 -6.13
N SER A 95 -38.72 -0.99 -6.21
CA SER A 95 -37.81 -1.50 -5.19
C SER A 95 -36.59 -0.59 -5.20
N THR A 96 -36.43 0.21 -4.15
CA THR A 96 -35.13 0.79 -3.82
C THR A 96 -34.12 -0.34 -3.87
N THR A 97 -33.10 -0.21 -4.72
CA THR A 97 -32.03 -1.19 -4.84
C THR A 97 -31.26 -1.20 -3.53
N ASP A 98 -31.73 -2.00 -2.57
CA ASP A 98 -31.07 -2.19 -1.30
C ASP A 98 -29.68 -2.78 -1.56
N LEU A 99 -28.67 -2.15 -0.97
CA LEU A 99 -27.27 -2.53 -1.13
C LEU A 99 -27.06 -3.95 -0.57
N ASP A 100 -26.85 -4.93 -1.45
CA ASP A 100 -26.67 -6.33 -1.05
C ASP A 100 -25.26 -6.58 -0.49
N LEU A 101 -25.04 -6.23 0.77
CA LEU A 101 -23.80 -6.53 1.50
C LEU A 101 -23.65 -8.02 1.86
N LYS A 102 -24.74 -8.79 1.74
CA LYS A 102 -24.78 -10.20 2.11
C LYS A 102 -23.96 -11.04 1.13
N HIS A 103 -24.05 -10.72 -0.16
CA HIS A 103 -23.33 -11.46 -1.22
C HIS A 103 -22.22 -10.64 -1.87
N ASN A 104 -22.11 -9.33 -1.61
CA ASN A 104 -21.02 -8.51 -2.11
C ASN A 104 -19.87 -8.43 -1.09
N ASP A 105 -18.87 -9.30 -1.25
CA ASP A 105 -17.70 -9.40 -0.38
C ASP A 105 -16.88 -8.10 -0.32
N ASN A 106 -16.73 -7.41 -1.46
CA ASN A 106 -15.94 -6.17 -1.54
C ASN A 106 -16.61 -5.04 -0.76
N ALA A 107 -17.92 -4.85 -0.96
CA ALA A 107 -18.68 -3.82 -0.25
C ALA A 107 -18.73 -4.11 1.26
N TYR A 108 -18.92 -5.38 1.65
CA TYR A 108 -18.87 -5.78 3.05
C TYR A 108 -17.50 -5.54 3.66
N HIS A 109 -16.41 -5.90 2.96
CA HIS A 109 -15.04 -5.70 3.43
C HIS A 109 -14.76 -4.23 3.71
N VAL A 110 -15.10 -3.32 2.78
CA VAL A 110 -14.88 -1.88 2.95
C VAL A 110 -15.61 -1.33 4.18
N VAL A 111 -16.90 -1.68 4.35
CA VAL A 111 -17.68 -1.21 5.51
C VAL A 111 -17.16 -1.83 6.81
N ALA A 112 -16.84 -3.12 6.81
CA ALA A 112 -16.30 -3.80 7.98
C ALA A 112 -14.97 -3.19 8.43
N THR A 113 -14.01 -2.98 7.51
CA THR A 113 -12.72 -2.36 7.80
C THR A 113 -12.89 -0.94 8.35
N LEU A 114 -13.75 -0.11 7.74
CA LEU A 114 -14.01 1.25 8.20
C LEU A 114 -14.55 1.27 9.64
N VAL A 115 -15.46 0.35 9.98
CA VAL A 115 -16.02 0.25 11.33
C VAL A 115 -14.99 -0.29 12.32
N THR A 116 -14.26 -1.35 11.96
CA THR A 116 -13.26 -1.95 12.85
C THR A 116 -12.10 -1.01 13.13
N ASP A 117 -11.58 -0.31 12.12
CA ASP A 117 -10.45 0.62 12.27
C ASP A 117 -10.80 1.77 13.22
N ARG A 118 -12.07 2.19 13.23
CA ARG A 118 -12.52 3.27 14.11
C ARG A 118 -12.81 2.81 15.54
N LEU A 119 -13.33 1.60 15.72
CA LEU A 119 -13.80 1.10 17.03
C LEU A 119 -12.76 0.26 17.77
N LEU A 120 -11.91 -0.53 17.08
CA LEU A 120 -10.89 -1.37 17.73
C LEU A 120 -9.91 -0.58 18.61
N PRO A 121 -9.38 0.59 18.21
CA PRO A 121 -8.47 1.36 19.05
C PRO A 121 -9.11 1.86 20.36
N LYS A 122 -10.44 1.92 20.43
CA LYS A 122 -11.19 2.33 21.63
C LYS A 122 -11.38 1.19 22.62
N LEU A 123 -11.02 -0.03 22.22
CA LEU A 123 -11.03 -1.18 23.10
C LEU A 123 -9.80 -1.12 24.00
N SER A 124 -9.97 -0.71 25.26
CA SER A 124 -8.86 -0.78 26.21
C SER A 124 -8.53 -2.24 26.54
N SER A 125 -7.26 -2.57 26.73
CA SER A 125 -6.78 -3.94 26.95
C SER A 125 -7.46 -4.67 28.12
N ASN A 126 -8.04 -3.92 29.07
CA ASN A 126 -8.69 -4.46 30.26
C ASN A 126 -10.19 -4.19 30.36
N SER A 127 -10.80 -3.44 29.44
CA SER A 127 -12.23 -3.15 29.51
C SER A 127 -13.05 -4.16 28.70
N SER A 128 -14.14 -4.66 29.30
CA SER A 128 -15.18 -5.43 28.61
C SER A 128 -16.16 -4.54 27.83
N TYR A 129 -15.85 -3.25 27.72
CA TYR A 129 -16.69 -2.24 27.09
C TYR A 129 -15.83 -1.20 26.37
N TYR A 130 -16.39 -0.55 25.35
CA TYR A 130 -15.86 0.68 24.76
C TYR A 130 -16.92 1.76 24.81
N THR A 131 -16.49 3.02 24.94
CA THR A 131 -17.34 4.20 24.87
C THR A 131 -17.27 4.81 23.48
N VAL A 132 -18.42 5.26 22.98
CA VAL A 132 -18.53 5.89 21.67
C VAL A 132 -18.66 7.38 21.89
N SER A 133 -17.72 8.15 21.34
CA SER A 133 -17.71 9.61 21.46
C SER A 133 -18.67 10.25 20.47
N GLY A 134 -19.04 11.51 20.70
CA GLY A 134 -19.87 12.26 19.75
C GLY A 134 -19.27 12.37 18.36
N ALA A 135 -17.95 12.50 18.29
CA ALA A 135 -17.24 12.53 17.01
C ALA A 135 -17.38 11.21 16.25
N ASP A 136 -17.50 10.07 16.93
CA ASP A 136 -17.72 8.78 16.25
C ASP A 136 -19.17 8.66 15.75
N VAL A 137 -20.13 9.16 16.54
CA VAL A 137 -21.54 9.18 16.15
C VAL A 137 -21.74 10.03 14.91
N GLU A 138 -21.13 11.21 14.88
CA GLU A 138 -21.16 12.11 13.73
C GLU A 138 -20.46 11.47 12.52
N PHE A 139 -19.27 10.90 12.71
CA PHE A 139 -18.53 10.19 11.68
C PHE A 139 -19.36 9.07 11.03
N PHE A 140 -19.94 8.17 11.84
CA PHE A 140 -20.75 7.07 11.30
C PHE A 140 -22.08 7.54 10.72
N SER A 141 -22.64 8.65 11.20
CA SER A 141 -23.85 9.25 10.62
C SER A 141 -23.58 9.86 9.26
N GLN A 142 -22.39 10.43 9.06
CA GLN A 142 -21.96 11.00 7.78
C GLN A 142 -21.50 9.93 6.78
N MET A 143 -20.72 8.94 7.24
CA MET A 143 -20.11 7.93 6.37
C MET A 143 -21.03 6.76 6.04
N LEU A 144 -21.92 6.38 6.96
CA LEU A 144 -22.77 5.20 6.81
C LEU A 144 -24.25 5.59 7.04
N PRO A 145 -25.01 5.84 5.96
CA PRO A 145 -26.45 6.05 6.05
C PRO A 145 -27.13 4.90 6.82
N TYR A 146 -28.24 5.20 7.51
CA TYR A 146 -28.93 4.22 8.35
C TYR A 146 -29.27 2.91 7.63
N SER A 147 -29.69 2.98 6.35
CA SER A 147 -29.95 1.80 5.52
C SER A 147 -28.72 0.91 5.34
N VAL A 148 -27.54 1.52 5.10
CA VAL A 148 -26.26 0.80 4.96
C VAL A 148 -25.84 0.18 6.29
N ARG A 149 -25.99 0.90 7.41
CA ARG A 149 -25.69 0.37 8.75
C ARG A 149 -26.55 -0.86 9.06
N ARG A 150 -27.84 -0.81 8.74
CA ARG A 150 -28.75 -1.95 8.89
C ARG A 150 -28.36 -3.13 8.00
N ALA A 151 -28.16 -2.90 6.70
CA ALA A 151 -27.75 -3.94 5.76
C ALA A 151 -26.41 -4.58 6.16
N PHE A 152 -25.48 -3.79 6.72
CA PHE A 152 -24.20 -4.28 7.21
C PHE A 152 -24.37 -5.22 8.40
N VAL A 153 -25.18 -4.86 9.40
CA VAL A 153 -25.46 -5.71 10.57
C VAL A 153 -26.16 -7.01 10.14
N GLU A 154 -27.08 -6.95 9.19
CA GLU A 154 -27.75 -8.13 8.64
C GLU A 154 -26.76 -9.05 7.88
N ALA A 155 -25.88 -8.46 7.06
CA ALA A 155 -24.83 -9.18 6.35
C ALA A 155 -23.80 -9.81 7.31
N LEU A 156 -23.40 -9.10 8.37
CA LEU A 156 -22.50 -9.60 9.40
C LEU A 156 -23.08 -10.85 10.08
N ARG A 157 -24.36 -10.81 10.48
CA ARG A 157 -25.04 -11.98 11.06
C ARG A 157 -25.08 -13.16 10.10
N TYR A 158 -25.42 -12.91 8.84
CA TYR A 158 -25.44 -13.96 7.82
C TYR A 158 -24.05 -14.59 7.63
N ARG A 159 -23.00 -13.77 7.53
CA ARG A 159 -21.63 -14.25 7.30
C ARG A 159 -21.05 -14.99 8.50
N LEU A 160 -21.38 -14.60 9.72
CA LEU A 160 -21.02 -15.36 10.93
C LEU A 160 -21.64 -16.76 10.95
N GLN A 161 -22.76 -16.97 10.25
CA GLN A 161 -23.39 -18.29 10.10
C GLN A 161 -22.83 -19.09 8.92
N SER A 162 -22.44 -18.43 7.83
CA SER A 162 -22.11 -19.09 6.56
C SER A 162 -20.62 -19.16 6.22
N SER A 163 -19.78 -18.30 6.79
CA SER A 163 -18.38 -18.15 6.39
C SER A 163 -17.42 -18.96 7.27
N SER A 164 -16.41 -19.58 6.66
CA SER A 164 -15.32 -20.21 7.42
C SER A 164 -14.51 -19.15 8.17
N ALA A 165 -14.30 -19.37 9.47
CA ALA A 165 -13.51 -18.52 10.35
C ALA A 165 -12.05 -18.32 9.87
N GLU A 166 -11.54 -19.23 9.05
CA GLU A 166 -10.17 -19.17 8.54
C GLU A 166 -9.98 -18.18 7.40
N SER A 167 -11.06 -17.86 6.67
CA SER A 167 -11.02 -16.90 5.56
C SER A 167 -10.72 -15.48 6.05
N PRO A 168 -10.03 -14.63 5.25
CA PRO A 168 -9.78 -13.24 5.62
C PRO A 168 -11.06 -12.47 6.00
N LEU A 169 -12.13 -12.71 5.25
CA LEU A 169 -13.45 -12.12 5.49
C LEU A 169 -14.12 -12.68 6.75
N GLY A 170 -13.90 -13.97 7.05
CA GLY A 170 -14.32 -14.60 8.30
C GLY A 170 -13.63 -13.97 9.52
N ARG A 171 -12.31 -13.73 9.44
CA ARG A 171 -11.55 -13.04 10.51
C ARG A 171 -12.05 -11.62 10.75
N LEU A 172 -12.33 -10.88 9.67
CA LEU A 172 -12.87 -9.53 9.76
C LEU A 172 -14.29 -9.54 10.39
N SER A 173 -15.13 -10.50 9.99
CA SER A 173 -16.46 -10.71 10.60
C SER A 173 -16.37 -11.05 12.09
N LEU A 174 -15.38 -11.86 12.48
CA LEU A 174 -15.07 -12.16 13.89
C LEU A 174 -14.62 -10.91 14.66
N GLN A 175 -13.84 -10.00 14.06
CA GLN A 175 -13.50 -8.72 14.69
C GLN A 175 -14.75 -7.85 14.91
N CYS A 176 -15.64 -7.77 13.93
CA CYS A 176 -16.92 -7.10 14.07
C CYS A 176 -17.79 -7.75 15.17
N GLN A 177 -17.76 -9.09 15.29
CA GLN A 177 -18.44 -9.81 16.36
C GLN A 177 -17.84 -9.48 17.73
N ILE A 178 -16.51 -9.42 17.86
CA ILE A 178 -15.85 -9.03 19.13
C ILE A 178 -16.38 -7.67 19.61
N LEU A 179 -16.50 -6.70 18.69
CA LEU A 179 -17.07 -5.37 18.96
C LEU A 179 -18.57 -5.37 19.29
N GLY A 180 -19.25 -6.52 19.27
CA GLY A 180 -20.67 -6.68 19.59
C GLY A 180 -21.60 -6.14 18.51
N LEU A 181 -21.14 -6.00 17.26
CA LEU A 181 -21.91 -5.39 16.17
C LEU A 181 -23.01 -6.30 15.64
N ASP A 182 -22.94 -7.60 15.91
CA ASP A 182 -23.95 -8.60 15.53
C ASP A 182 -25.21 -8.54 16.42
N ARG A 183 -25.16 -7.85 17.57
CA ARG A 183 -26.30 -7.76 18.51
C ARG A 183 -27.45 -6.92 17.97
N GLU A 184 -28.66 -7.14 18.49
CA GLU A 184 -29.83 -6.31 18.15
C GLU A 184 -29.66 -4.86 18.59
N LYS A 185 -29.09 -4.67 19.79
CA LYS A 185 -28.65 -3.37 20.30
C LYS A 185 -27.16 -3.24 20.06
N ASN A 186 -26.78 -2.51 19.02
CA ASN A 186 -25.39 -2.26 18.68
C ASN A 186 -25.19 -0.78 18.35
N VAL A 187 -23.93 -0.34 18.44
CA VAL A 187 -23.55 1.06 18.23
C VAL A 187 -24.04 1.62 16.89
N LEU A 188 -24.03 0.83 15.81
CA LEU A 188 -24.39 1.32 14.48
C LEU A 188 -25.90 1.56 14.32
N LEU A 189 -26.73 0.77 15.01
CA LEU A 189 -28.18 0.93 14.98
C LEU A 189 -28.66 2.00 15.99
N ASP A 190 -27.94 2.18 17.10
CA ASP A 190 -28.34 3.07 18.20
C ASP A 190 -27.66 4.46 18.19
N LEU A 191 -27.04 4.87 17.07
CA LEU A 191 -26.29 6.14 17.00
C LEU A 191 -27.09 7.38 17.43
N GLY A 192 -28.41 7.41 17.21
CA GLY A 192 -29.26 8.54 17.59
C GLY A 192 -29.44 8.73 19.10
N GLN A 193 -29.12 7.72 19.92
CA GLN A 193 -29.21 7.76 21.38
C GLN A 193 -27.83 7.57 22.04
N GLY A 194 -26.76 7.46 21.24
CA GLY A 194 -25.51 6.80 21.62
C GLY A 194 -24.40 7.66 22.23
N HIS A 195 -24.59 8.98 22.41
CA HIS A 195 -23.49 9.83 22.89
C HIS A 195 -23.07 9.45 24.31
N GLY A 196 -21.83 8.98 24.48
CA GLY A 196 -21.31 8.54 25.78
C GLY A 196 -21.81 7.16 26.23
N MET A 197 -22.51 6.43 25.36
CA MET A 197 -22.96 5.07 25.67
C MET A 197 -21.78 4.09 25.67
N THR A 198 -21.78 3.22 26.68
CA THR A 198 -20.85 2.09 26.80
C THR A 198 -21.46 0.85 26.15
N TYR A 199 -20.75 0.27 25.19
CA TYR A 199 -21.16 -0.99 24.55
C TYR A 199 -20.28 -2.12 25.06
N SER A 200 -20.91 -3.25 25.43
CA SER A 200 -20.16 -4.42 25.89
C SER A 200 -19.63 -5.26 24.74
N VAL A 201 -18.40 -5.72 24.92
CA VAL A 201 -17.62 -6.49 23.95
C VAL A 201 -17.77 -7.96 24.30
N TYR A 202 -17.74 -8.85 23.31
CA TYR A 202 -17.65 -10.28 23.60
C TYR A 202 -16.27 -10.59 24.17
N ARG A 203 -16.18 -10.69 25.50
CA ARG A 203 -15.00 -11.25 26.16
C ARG A 203 -15.07 -12.76 25.99
N ASN A 204 -14.39 -13.27 24.98
CA ASN A 204 -14.33 -14.70 24.72
C ASN A 204 -13.64 -15.41 25.90
N MET A 205 -14.42 -15.91 26.86
CA MET A 205 -13.93 -16.72 27.99
C MET A 205 -13.64 -18.19 27.61
N GLY A 206 -13.52 -18.54 26.32
CA GLY A 206 -13.21 -19.93 25.95
C GLY A 206 -12.86 -20.23 24.49
N LEU A 207 -13.23 -19.39 23.51
CA LEU A 207 -13.00 -19.73 22.10
C LEU A 207 -11.55 -19.49 21.61
N GLN A 208 -10.67 -18.87 22.42
CA GLN A 208 -9.25 -18.80 22.07
C GLN A 208 -8.51 -20.14 22.29
N GLN A 209 -9.11 -21.11 23.00
CA GLN A 209 -8.55 -22.45 23.22
C GLN A 209 -9.05 -23.53 22.25
N GLN A 210 -10.13 -23.30 21.50
CA GLN A 210 -10.62 -24.26 20.50
C GLN A 210 -10.15 -23.98 19.06
N ALA A 211 -9.61 -22.80 18.79
CA ALA A 211 -8.85 -22.54 17.56
C ALA A 211 -7.38 -23.05 17.65
N TYR A 212 -6.94 -23.45 18.85
CA TYR A 212 -5.61 -24.04 19.09
C TYR A 212 -5.69 -25.06 20.25
N GLY A 213 -6.00 -26.32 19.94
CA GLY A 213 -6.00 -27.39 20.95
C GLY A 213 -5.74 -28.77 20.34
N LEU A 214 -4.49 -29.23 20.41
CA LEU A 214 -4.08 -30.61 20.19
C LEU A 214 -4.01 -31.28 21.58
N HIS A 215 -4.70 -32.41 21.71
CA HIS A 215 -4.85 -33.23 22.91
C HIS A 215 -3.51 -33.43 23.68
N GLU A 216 -3.44 -32.96 24.92
CA GLU A 216 -2.34 -33.24 25.85
C GLU A 216 -2.65 -34.56 26.57
N LEU A 217 -1.87 -35.60 26.26
CA LEU A 217 -1.88 -36.85 27.02
C LEU A 217 -1.17 -36.61 28.35
N GLN A 218 -1.94 -36.79 29.41
CA GLN A 218 -1.50 -36.74 30.79
C GLN A 218 -0.73 -38.02 31.13
N GLU A 219 0.59 -37.93 31.27
CA GLU A 219 1.39 -38.98 31.94
C GLU A 219 1.24 -38.85 33.47
N PRO A 220 0.90 -39.93 34.20
CA PRO A 220 0.95 -39.93 35.64
C PRO A 220 2.32 -40.42 36.14
N SER A 221 2.91 -39.65 37.05
CA SER A 221 4.07 -40.06 37.82
C SER A 221 3.66 -40.84 39.09
N SER A 222 4.40 -41.92 39.32
CA SER A 222 4.89 -42.45 40.60
C SER A 222 4.23 -43.68 41.25
N ASN A 223 5.12 -44.69 41.41
CA ASN A 223 5.33 -45.60 42.53
C ASN A 223 4.40 -46.79 42.80
N GLN A 224 5.03 -47.98 42.72
CA GLN A 224 5.30 -48.94 43.81
C GLN A 224 4.83 -50.39 43.58
N TYR A 225 5.76 -51.32 43.88
CA TYR A 225 5.65 -52.78 44.09
C TYR A 225 5.58 -53.75 42.89
N GLY A 226 6.63 -54.60 42.82
CA GLY A 226 6.45 -56.03 43.12
C GLY A 226 6.23 -57.00 41.96
N THR A 227 7.33 -57.65 41.56
CA THR A 227 7.46 -59.11 41.32
C THR A 227 6.70 -59.85 40.20
N THR A 228 7.44 -60.83 39.64
CA THR A 228 7.04 -62.10 38.98
C THR A 228 6.72 -62.16 37.48
N SER A 229 7.72 -62.70 36.74
CA SER A 229 7.69 -63.94 35.93
C SER A 229 6.90 -64.06 34.61
N THR A 230 7.70 -64.33 33.56
CA THR A 230 7.55 -65.39 32.52
C THR A 230 6.53 -65.24 31.36
N PRO A 231 6.78 -65.95 30.23
CA PRO A 231 6.51 -65.47 28.87
C PRO A 231 5.51 -66.34 28.06
N ASN A 232 5.40 -66.03 26.76
CA ASN A 232 4.85 -66.79 25.63
C ASN A 232 3.45 -66.39 25.12
N GLY A 233 3.41 -66.02 23.83
CA GLY A 233 2.81 -66.92 22.84
C GLY A 233 1.47 -66.53 22.20
N VAL A 234 1.50 -66.59 20.86
CA VAL A 234 0.47 -67.17 19.96
C VAL A 234 -0.62 -66.25 19.35
N ASN A 235 -0.57 -66.24 18.01
CA ASN A 235 -1.54 -66.15 16.90
C ASN A 235 -3.07 -65.95 17.08
N PHE A 236 -3.63 -65.56 15.90
CA PHE A 236 -5.01 -65.57 15.38
C PHE A 236 -5.85 -64.33 15.73
N GLY A 237 -6.66 -63.74 14.84
CA GLY A 237 -7.06 -64.07 13.47
C GLY A 237 -8.12 -63.09 12.95
N LEU A 238 -8.26 -63.08 11.62
CA LEU A 238 -9.42 -62.73 10.76
C LEU A 238 -10.67 -62.07 11.39
N SER A 239 -11.15 -60.96 10.82
CA SER A 239 -12.44 -60.89 10.07
C SER A 239 -12.78 -59.48 9.55
N SER A 240 -13.34 -59.45 8.33
CA SER A 240 -13.90 -58.38 7.49
C SER A 240 -15.12 -57.64 8.12
N PRO A 241 -15.93 -56.75 7.47
CA PRO A 241 -15.98 -56.40 6.03
C PRO A 241 -16.33 -54.94 5.60
N LEU A 242 -16.09 -54.69 4.31
CA LEU A 242 -16.86 -53.95 3.28
C LEU A 242 -17.81 -52.80 3.71
N SER A 243 -17.61 -51.64 3.08
CA SER A 243 -18.70 -50.84 2.54
C SER A 243 -18.29 -50.03 1.30
N SER A 244 -19.20 -50.04 0.35
CA SER A 244 -19.14 -49.61 -1.05
C SER A 244 -19.64 -48.18 -1.29
N CYS A 245 -19.37 -47.66 -2.51
CA CYS A 245 -20.08 -46.66 -3.34
C CYS A 245 -19.10 -45.59 -3.85
N SER A 246 -19.17 -45.01 -5.06
CA SER A 246 -19.80 -45.30 -6.35
C SER A 246 -19.30 -44.21 -7.32
N ASN A 247 -19.07 -44.55 -8.59
CA ASN A 247 -18.58 -43.66 -9.67
C ASN A 247 -19.52 -42.50 -10.04
N GLN A 248 -18.98 -41.34 -10.48
CA GLN A 248 -19.20 -40.79 -11.83
C GLN A 248 -18.35 -39.53 -12.15
N PRO A 249 -18.02 -39.25 -13.43
CA PRO A 249 -17.07 -38.20 -13.86
C PRO A 249 -17.75 -36.93 -14.46
N ALA A 250 -17.05 -35.79 -14.39
CA ALA A 250 -17.43 -34.53 -15.04
C ALA A 250 -16.50 -34.21 -16.22
N ASN A 251 -17.09 -33.97 -17.39
CA ASN A 251 -16.43 -33.45 -18.60
C ASN A 251 -16.44 -31.91 -18.59
N LEU A 252 -15.31 -31.29 -18.92
CA LEU A 252 -15.13 -29.86 -19.15
C LEU A 252 -14.76 -29.65 -20.63
N PHE A 253 -15.51 -28.79 -21.33
CA PHE A 253 -15.19 -28.27 -22.66
C PHE A 253 -15.22 -26.74 -22.57
N VAL A 254 -14.14 -26.09 -23.04
CA VAL A 254 -13.97 -24.63 -23.11
C VAL A 254 -13.70 -24.30 -24.56
N ASP A 255 -14.42 -23.31 -25.12
CA ASP A 255 -14.05 -22.64 -26.35
C ASP A 255 -14.26 -21.13 -26.23
N SER A 256 -13.34 -20.42 -26.87
CA SER A 256 -13.05 -18.98 -26.81
C SER A 256 -13.47 -18.25 -28.09
N ASN A 257 -13.95 -16.99 -28.00
CA ASN A 257 -13.44 -15.82 -28.77
C ASN A 257 -14.27 -14.52 -28.57
N PRO A 258 -13.65 -13.33 -28.72
CA PRO A 258 -14.31 -12.01 -28.59
C PRO A 258 -14.45 -11.24 -29.92
N LEU A 259 -15.37 -10.27 -29.98
CA LEU A 259 -15.41 -9.21 -31.00
C LEU A 259 -16.01 -7.91 -30.44
N SER A 260 -15.42 -6.79 -30.87
CA SER A 260 -15.65 -5.39 -30.46
C SER A 260 -16.18 -4.58 -31.65
N THR A 261 -16.97 -3.51 -31.44
CA THR A 261 -16.61 -2.10 -31.80
C THR A 261 -17.76 -1.09 -31.71
N ASN A 262 -17.37 0.15 -31.40
CA ASN A 262 -17.91 1.48 -31.74
C ASN A 262 -19.03 2.15 -30.91
N ASN A 263 -18.60 3.13 -30.09
CA ASN A 263 -19.32 4.35 -29.69
C ASN A 263 -18.28 5.39 -29.21
N ASN A 264 -17.94 6.40 -30.01
CA ASN A 264 -16.82 7.33 -29.68
C ASN A 264 -17.16 8.83 -29.72
N ASP A 265 -18.41 9.23 -29.92
CA ASP A 265 -18.75 10.66 -30.06
C ASP A 265 -19.21 11.35 -28.74
N ASN A 266 -19.48 10.59 -27.67
CA ASN A 266 -19.81 11.16 -26.34
C ASN A 266 -18.56 11.54 -25.51
N TYR A 267 -17.35 11.16 -25.94
CA TYR A 267 -16.14 11.28 -25.13
C TYR A 267 -15.63 12.74 -25.01
N TYR A 268 -15.90 13.60 -26.00
CA TYR A 268 -15.37 14.96 -26.04
C TYR A 268 -16.12 15.98 -25.16
N GLN A 269 -17.35 15.68 -24.74
CA GLN A 269 -18.13 16.61 -23.92
C GLN A 269 -17.99 16.33 -22.42
N ASP A 270 -17.83 15.06 -22.04
CA ASP A 270 -17.52 14.66 -20.66
C ASP A 270 -16.10 15.09 -20.23
N THR A 271 -15.19 15.29 -21.18
CA THR A 271 -13.81 15.72 -20.94
C THR A 271 -13.68 17.22 -20.62
N ALA A 272 -14.51 18.09 -21.21
CA ALA A 272 -14.47 19.53 -20.91
C ALA A 272 -15.05 19.85 -19.52
N GLU A 273 -16.12 19.15 -19.12
CA GLU A 273 -16.76 19.34 -17.81
C GLU A 273 -15.91 18.76 -16.67
N SER A 274 -15.21 17.63 -16.92
CA SER A 274 -14.25 17.10 -15.94
C SER A 274 -13.06 18.06 -15.75
N LEU A 275 -12.61 18.73 -16.82
CA LEU A 275 -11.52 19.71 -16.78
C LEU A 275 -11.90 20.96 -15.97
N ALA A 276 -13.14 21.46 -16.11
CA ALA A 276 -13.63 22.59 -15.32
C ALA A 276 -13.70 22.27 -13.81
N ARG A 277 -14.07 21.03 -13.44
CA ARG A 277 -14.04 20.59 -12.03
C ARG A 277 -12.63 20.47 -11.48
N GLN A 278 -11.72 19.93 -12.28
CA GLN A 278 -10.31 19.82 -11.92
C GLN A 278 -9.71 21.20 -11.67
N GLN A 279 -10.02 22.19 -12.51
CA GLN A 279 -9.57 23.57 -12.33
C GLN A 279 -10.08 24.17 -11.01
N ILE A 280 -11.37 24.04 -10.71
CA ILE A 280 -11.93 24.60 -9.46
C ILE A 280 -11.34 23.90 -8.22
N MET A 281 -11.11 22.60 -8.25
CA MET A 281 -10.45 21.89 -7.14
C MET A 281 -8.99 22.35 -6.95
N ALA A 282 -8.29 22.66 -8.04
CA ALA A 282 -6.94 23.24 -7.97
C ALA A 282 -6.95 24.62 -7.30
N GLU A 283 -7.84 25.51 -7.73
CA GLU A 283 -8.00 26.85 -7.17
C GLU A 283 -8.38 26.79 -5.67
N ILE A 284 -9.20 25.81 -5.25
CA ILE A 284 -9.54 25.59 -3.83
C ILE A 284 -8.29 25.26 -3.02
N ASN A 285 -7.43 24.38 -3.53
CA ASN A 285 -6.24 23.93 -2.81
C ASN A 285 -5.17 25.03 -2.72
N GLU A 286 -4.96 25.80 -3.80
CA GLU A 286 -4.10 26.99 -3.79
C GLU A 286 -4.62 28.04 -2.79
N THR A 287 -5.93 28.29 -2.80
CA THR A 287 -6.58 29.20 -1.85
C THR A 287 -6.37 28.76 -0.40
N LYS A 288 -6.46 27.45 -0.09
CA LYS A 288 -6.15 26.92 1.26
C LYS A 288 -4.69 27.16 1.64
N PHE A 289 -3.77 27.00 0.70
CA PHE A 289 -2.35 27.24 0.93
C PHE A 289 -2.07 28.72 1.22
N LEU A 290 -2.58 29.62 0.39
CA LEU A 290 -2.44 31.06 0.56
C LEU A 290 -3.13 31.54 1.85
N MET A 291 -4.24 30.92 2.24
CA MET A 291 -4.89 31.17 3.53
C MET A 291 -4.01 30.77 4.72
N ARG A 292 -3.29 29.64 4.65
CA ARG A 292 -2.36 29.20 5.72
C ARG A 292 -1.12 30.08 5.82
N GLY A 293 -0.61 30.57 4.68
CA GLY A 293 0.53 31.50 4.63
C GLY A 293 0.17 32.94 4.96
N SER A 294 -1.12 33.28 5.01
CA SER A 294 -1.59 34.65 5.26
C SER A 294 -1.45 35.03 6.73
N VAL A 295 -0.58 36.01 7.00
CA VAL A 295 -0.30 36.53 8.34
C VAL A 295 -1.34 37.55 8.80
N THR A 296 -1.93 38.30 7.86
CA THR A 296 -2.92 39.34 8.16
C THR A 296 -4.35 38.79 8.20
N PRO A 297 -5.20 39.21 9.16
CA PRO A 297 -6.58 38.72 9.27
C PRO A 297 -7.44 39.08 8.04
N GLU A 298 -7.16 40.20 7.37
CA GLU A 298 -7.84 40.61 6.13
C GLU A 298 -7.53 39.66 4.96
N ALA A 299 -6.27 39.23 4.81
CA ALA A 299 -5.92 38.23 3.80
C ALA A 299 -6.57 36.87 4.09
N VAL A 300 -6.62 36.45 5.36
CA VAL A 300 -7.30 35.20 5.75
C VAL A 300 -8.80 35.28 5.46
N SER A 301 -9.47 36.39 5.76
CA SER A 301 -10.90 36.57 5.46
C SER A 301 -11.17 36.63 3.95
N PHE A 302 -10.28 37.27 3.19
CA PHE A 302 -10.30 37.26 1.72
C PHE A 302 -10.22 35.84 1.16
N TRP A 303 -9.21 35.06 1.54
CA TRP A 303 -9.05 33.68 1.05
C TRP A 303 -10.18 32.76 1.51
N LYS A 304 -10.70 32.96 2.72
CA LYS A 304 -11.86 32.20 3.20
C LYS A 304 -13.10 32.46 2.35
N LYS A 305 -13.36 33.72 2.00
CA LYS A 305 -14.47 34.09 1.10
C LYS A 305 -14.27 33.51 -0.30
N HIS A 306 -13.05 33.56 -0.82
CA HIS A 306 -12.72 33.00 -2.13
C HIS A 306 -12.89 31.47 -2.15
N LEU A 307 -12.49 30.79 -1.07
CA LEU A 307 -12.70 29.36 -0.89
C LEU A 307 -14.19 28.98 -0.93
N GLU A 308 -15.04 29.78 -0.27
CA GLU A 308 -16.48 29.57 -0.25
C GLU A 308 -17.08 29.72 -1.65
N GLU A 309 -16.69 30.75 -2.41
CA GLU A 309 -17.10 30.96 -3.80
C GLU A 309 -16.69 29.78 -4.71
N LEU A 310 -15.46 29.30 -4.59
CA LEU A 310 -14.99 28.15 -5.37
C LEU A 310 -15.73 26.86 -5.00
N SER A 311 -16.03 26.67 -3.72
CA SER A 311 -16.82 25.52 -3.25
C SER A 311 -18.25 25.55 -3.80
N GLU A 312 -18.87 26.73 -3.88
CA GLU A 312 -20.19 26.92 -4.47
C GLU A 312 -20.18 26.62 -5.98
N ARG A 313 -19.14 27.06 -6.71
CA ARG A 313 -18.97 26.72 -8.14
C ARG A 313 -18.83 25.21 -8.36
N LEU A 314 -18.10 24.50 -7.50
CA LEU A 314 -17.96 23.05 -7.58
C LEU A 314 -19.30 22.33 -7.39
N VAL A 315 -20.10 22.79 -6.42
CA VAL A 315 -21.46 22.26 -6.17
C VAL A 315 -22.39 22.55 -7.35
N ALA A 316 -22.31 23.74 -7.96
CA ALA A 316 -23.08 24.09 -9.15
C ALA A 316 -22.80 23.15 -10.33
N LEU A 317 -21.51 22.88 -10.61
CA LEU A 317 -21.11 21.90 -11.65
C LEU A 317 -21.59 20.48 -11.32
N SER A 318 -21.58 20.09 -10.04
CA SER A 318 -22.12 18.79 -9.61
C SER A 318 -23.63 18.67 -9.87
N LYS A 319 -24.37 19.75 -9.65
CA LYS A 319 -25.82 19.78 -9.85
C LYS A 319 -26.19 19.78 -11.33
N GLU A 320 -25.43 20.46 -12.17
CA GLU A 320 -25.64 20.48 -13.63
C GLU A 320 -25.47 19.08 -14.25
N GLU A 321 -24.44 18.33 -13.84
CA GLU A 321 -24.24 16.94 -14.27
C GLU A 321 -25.42 16.03 -13.85
N GLN A 322 -25.93 16.19 -12.64
CA GLN A 322 -27.11 15.44 -12.17
C GLN A 322 -28.34 15.75 -13.02
N ILE A 323 -28.56 17.02 -13.37
CA ILE A 323 -29.66 17.43 -14.24
C ILE A 323 -29.49 16.78 -15.63
N ARG A 324 -28.30 16.85 -16.21
CA ARG A 324 -28.00 16.20 -17.51
C ARG A 324 -28.24 14.69 -17.50
N ARG A 325 -27.77 14.00 -16.46
CA ARG A 325 -28.01 12.56 -16.30
C ARG A 325 -29.50 12.25 -16.20
N SER A 326 -30.27 13.07 -15.50
CA SER A 326 -31.73 12.91 -15.41
C SER A 326 -32.44 13.19 -16.74
N SER A 327 -31.98 14.15 -17.54
CA SER A 327 -32.56 14.46 -18.86
C SER A 327 -32.27 13.38 -19.90
N ASN A 328 -31.07 12.77 -19.88
CA ASN A 328 -30.71 11.70 -20.81
C ASN A 328 -31.48 10.39 -20.57
N MET A 329 -31.97 10.14 -19.34
CA MET A 329 -32.85 8.98 -19.08
C MET A 329 -34.28 9.16 -19.63
N SER A 330 -34.68 10.37 -20.07
CA SER A 330 -36.05 10.66 -20.48
C SER A 330 -36.32 10.57 -21.99
N PHE A 331 -35.31 10.38 -22.85
CA PHE A 331 -35.47 10.46 -24.33
C PHE A 331 -35.35 9.13 -25.09
N GLY A 332 -35.33 7.99 -24.38
CA GLY A 332 -35.20 6.65 -24.97
C GLY A 332 -36.49 6.03 -25.52
N THR A 333 -37.32 6.77 -26.28
CA THR A 333 -38.37 6.17 -27.13
C THR A 333 -38.65 7.08 -28.34
N GLY A 334 -38.01 6.83 -29.49
CA GLY A 334 -38.31 7.55 -30.73
C GLY A 334 -37.54 7.04 -31.95
N ASN A 335 -38.29 6.59 -32.97
CA ASN A 335 -37.87 6.04 -34.26
C ASN A 335 -36.79 6.85 -35.00
N VAL A 336 -35.83 6.14 -35.62
CA VAL A 336 -34.89 6.69 -36.60
C VAL A 336 -35.35 6.34 -38.01
N ASN A 337 -35.52 7.36 -38.86
CA ASN A 337 -35.60 7.24 -40.32
C ASN A 337 -34.44 8.04 -40.92
N MET A 338 -33.83 7.48 -41.96
CA MET A 338 -32.67 8.00 -42.69
C MET A 338 -32.94 9.35 -43.35
N ASP A 339 -31.90 10.20 -43.45
CA ASP A 339 -31.50 10.72 -44.75
C ASP A 339 -30.05 11.22 -44.80
N GLU A 340 -29.54 11.13 -46.02
CA GLU A 340 -28.16 11.13 -46.49
C GLU A 340 -27.69 12.56 -46.89
N ASN A 341 -26.37 12.73 -47.03
CA ASN A 341 -25.72 13.67 -47.96
C ASN A 341 -25.28 15.06 -47.47
N ARG A 342 -24.02 15.18 -47.01
CA ARG A 342 -23.06 16.26 -47.40
C ARG A 342 -21.72 16.09 -46.69
N ASN A 343 -20.67 15.72 -47.43
CA ASN A 343 -19.31 15.95 -46.97
C ASN A 343 -18.37 16.22 -48.15
N GLY A 344 -17.78 17.42 -48.13
CA GLY A 344 -16.76 17.84 -49.07
C GLY A 344 -16.29 19.24 -48.70
N ASN A 345 -14.99 19.37 -48.42
CA ASN A 345 -14.21 20.63 -48.36
C ASN A 345 -13.78 21.17 -46.97
N MET A 346 -13.13 20.34 -46.14
CA MET A 346 -12.40 20.85 -44.95
C MET A 346 -10.89 20.55 -44.94
N TYR A 347 -10.37 19.72 -45.87
CA TYR A 347 -8.96 19.30 -45.86
C TYR A 347 -7.98 20.20 -46.64
N GLN A 348 -8.46 21.28 -47.27
CA GLN A 348 -7.59 22.18 -48.06
C GLN A 348 -7.20 23.49 -47.34
N LYS A 349 -7.75 23.78 -46.15
CA LYS A 349 -7.48 25.03 -45.42
C LYS A 349 -6.33 24.99 -44.41
N VAL A 350 -5.76 23.82 -44.10
CA VAL A 350 -4.75 23.68 -43.02
C VAL A 350 -3.30 23.65 -43.54
N LYS A 351 -3.08 23.55 -44.86
CA LYS A 351 -1.72 23.38 -45.42
C LYS A 351 -0.95 24.68 -45.74
N GLN A 352 -1.48 25.86 -45.41
CA GLN A 352 -0.87 27.16 -45.77
C GLN A 352 -0.15 27.91 -44.64
N HIS A 353 -0.04 27.37 -43.42
CA HIS A 353 0.45 28.19 -42.27
C HIS A 353 1.66 27.69 -41.47
N TYR A 354 2.47 26.76 -41.97
CA TYR A 354 3.72 26.39 -41.29
C TYR A 354 4.93 26.42 -42.23
N SER A 355 5.57 27.59 -42.33
CA SER A 355 6.97 27.74 -42.68
C SER A 355 7.78 27.92 -41.41
N VAL A 356 8.76 27.03 -41.19
CA VAL A 356 9.66 26.97 -40.02
C VAL A 356 10.57 28.22 -39.96
N PRO A 357 10.72 28.92 -38.82
CA PRO A 357 11.77 29.93 -38.65
C PRO A 357 13.12 29.34 -38.23
N ASN A 358 14.13 30.08 -38.65
CA ASN A 358 15.56 29.80 -38.71
C ASN A 358 16.28 29.80 -37.33
N ILE A 359 17.45 29.15 -37.27
CA ILE A 359 18.34 28.87 -36.11
C ILE A 359 18.88 30.14 -35.38
N ALA A 360 18.53 31.34 -35.82
CA ALA A 360 19.08 32.61 -35.34
C ALA A 360 18.59 33.07 -33.95
N SER A 361 17.52 32.50 -33.39
CA SER A 361 16.92 33.00 -32.13
C SER A 361 17.65 32.57 -30.85
N ARG A 362 18.55 31.58 -30.93
CA ARG A 362 19.27 31.04 -29.75
C ARG A 362 20.42 31.94 -29.30
N GLU A 363 21.14 32.56 -30.23
CA GLU A 363 22.24 33.48 -29.87
C GLU A 363 21.71 34.80 -29.30
N GLU A 364 20.58 35.30 -29.80
CA GLU A 364 19.94 36.51 -29.29
C GLU A 364 19.47 36.36 -27.84
N TYR A 365 18.97 35.18 -27.47
CA TYR A 365 18.56 34.87 -26.10
C TYR A 365 19.75 34.79 -25.13
N LEU A 366 20.89 34.24 -25.58
CA LEU A 366 22.10 34.14 -24.77
C LEU A 366 22.77 35.50 -24.58
N GLU A 367 22.80 36.35 -25.61
CA GLU A 367 23.33 37.73 -25.52
C GLU A 367 22.48 38.57 -24.55
N LYS A 368 21.15 38.42 -24.58
CA LYS A 368 20.23 39.12 -23.68
C LYS A 368 20.41 38.72 -22.21
N ASN A 369 20.68 37.44 -21.95
CA ASN A 369 20.97 36.96 -20.59
C ASN A 369 22.36 37.36 -20.09
N ARG A 370 23.35 37.49 -20.98
CA ARG A 370 24.67 38.04 -20.61
C ARG A 370 24.55 39.51 -20.20
N LYS A 371 23.79 40.29 -20.96
CA LYS A 371 23.57 41.71 -20.69
C LYS A 371 22.83 41.96 -19.38
N MET A 372 21.81 41.15 -19.06
CA MET A 372 21.12 41.24 -17.76
C MET A 372 22.03 40.90 -16.56
N ARG A 373 23.04 40.03 -16.73
CA ARG A 373 24.02 39.73 -15.67
C ARG A 373 25.03 40.86 -15.48
N GLU A 374 25.46 41.50 -16.55
CA GLU A 374 26.35 42.67 -16.49
C GLU A 374 25.64 43.90 -15.87
N GLU A 375 24.35 44.07 -16.16
CA GLU A 375 23.53 45.16 -15.58
C GLU A 375 23.17 44.93 -14.10
N ALA A 376 23.22 43.69 -13.60
CA ALA A 376 22.94 43.35 -12.20
C ALA A 376 24.10 43.64 -11.23
N GLY A 377 25.24 44.15 -11.71
CA GLY A 377 26.31 44.68 -10.85
C GLY A 377 27.04 43.67 -9.94
N LEU A 378 26.83 42.36 -10.13
CA LEU A 378 27.64 41.33 -9.47
C LEU A 378 28.94 41.11 -10.26
N GLY A 379 29.90 42.01 -10.06
CA GLY A 379 31.27 41.87 -10.54
C GLY A 379 32.13 41.02 -9.61
N ASP A 380 32.88 40.08 -10.20
CA ASP A 380 33.83 39.17 -9.55
C ASP A 380 34.96 39.91 -8.82
N HIS A 381 34.87 39.99 -7.51
CA HIS A 381 35.98 40.31 -6.61
C HIS A 381 36.06 39.31 -5.46
N ALA A 382 36.61 38.12 -5.75
CA ALA A 382 37.03 37.18 -4.70
C ALA A 382 38.17 36.24 -5.16
N ARG A 383 39.37 36.78 -5.34
CA ARG A 383 40.62 36.01 -5.17
C ARG A 383 41.74 36.95 -4.73
N GLN A 384 41.97 37.02 -3.42
CA GLN A 384 43.29 37.07 -2.77
C GLN A 384 43.11 37.18 -1.25
N LEU A 385 43.38 36.08 -0.55
CA LEU A 385 43.67 36.08 0.89
C LEU A 385 45.10 36.57 1.10
N PRO A 386 45.37 37.24 2.23
CA PRO A 386 46.42 36.68 3.08
C PRO A 386 46.06 36.62 4.57
N SER A 387 46.55 35.52 5.15
CA SER A 387 46.73 35.20 6.56
C SER A 387 47.52 36.28 7.33
N SER A 388 47.03 36.72 8.50
CA SER A 388 47.83 36.89 9.74
C SER A 388 47.05 37.54 10.91
N TYR A 389 47.07 36.83 12.03
CA TYR A 389 47.36 37.25 13.42
C TYR A 389 46.57 38.36 14.17
N THR A 390 46.05 37.90 15.34
CA THR A 390 45.88 38.52 16.69
C THR A 390 44.81 39.57 17.02
N PRO A 391 44.13 39.42 18.19
CA PRO A 391 43.13 40.36 18.70
C PRO A 391 43.73 41.39 19.66
N PRO A 392 43.06 42.53 19.89
CA PRO A 392 43.26 43.29 21.11
C PRO A 392 42.01 43.36 21.98
N GLU A 393 42.27 43.21 23.28
CA GLU A 393 41.44 43.53 24.42
C GLU A 393 41.02 45.01 24.51
N GLN A 394 39.82 45.20 25.06
CA GLN A 394 39.37 46.22 26.02
C GLN A 394 39.57 47.73 25.72
N ILE A 395 38.49 48.52 25.86
CA ILE A 395 38.31 49.58 26.89
C ILE A 395 37.06 50.46 26.64
N LEU A 396 36.27 50.64 27.72
CA LEU A 396 35.36 51.72 28.17
C LEU A 396 34.19 52.30 27.34
N ASN A 397 33.00 52.21 27.95
CA ASN A 397 32.08 53.27 28.42
C ASN A 397 31.95 54.62 27.66
N ALA A 398 30.70 54.95 27.27
CA ALA A 398 29.90 56.14 27.67
C ALA A 398 28.72 56.32 26.69
N GLN A 399 27.46 56.17 27.15
CA GLN A 399 26.49 57.27 27.41
C GLN A 399 26.31 58.30 26.28
N ALA A 400 25.12 58.33 25.65
CA ALA A 400 24.15 59.43 25.77
C ALA A 400 22.96 59.29 24.78
N ASP A 401 21.75 59.30 25.35
CA ASP A 401 20.56 60.05 24.93
C ASP A 401 20.31 60.35 23.45
N VAL A 402 19.27 59.74 22.86
CA VAL A 402 18.29 60.48 22.02
C VAL A 402 16.88 59.91 22.24
N VAL A 403 16.02 60.80 22.74
CA VAL A 403 14.58 60.70 22.91
C VAL A 403 13.87 60.61 21.55
N GLY A 404 12.96 59.65 21.40
CA GLY A 404 12.14 59.49 20.19
C GLY A 404 10.90 58.64 20.45
N THR A 405 9.93 59.21 21.16
CA THR A 405 8.57 58.69 21.37
C THR A 405 7.83 58.51 20.05
N TYR A 406 7.54 57.25 19.67
CA TYR A 406 6.39 56.91 18.85
C TYR A 406 5.66 55.70 19.46
N ARG A 407 4.42 55.95 19.88
CA ARG A 407 3.46 55.02 20.45
C ARG A 407 2.43 54.68 19.36
N PRO A 408 2.40 53.47 18.81
CA PRO A 408 1.20 52.96 18.15
C PRO A 408 0.35 52.19 19.16
N ALA A 409 -0.95 52.39 19.04
CA ALA A 409 -1.98 51.82 19.91
C ALA A 409 -1.97 50.28 19.85
N ALA A 410 -1.97 49.69 21.04
CA ALA A 410 -2.13 48.26 21.24
C ALA A 410 -3.60 47.86 20.98
N SER A 411 -3.80 46.98 20.01
CA SER A 411 -4.94 46.07 19.96
C SER A 411 -4.39 44.65 20.00
N SER A 412 -4.13 44.14 21.20
CA SER A 412 -3.72 42.76 21.44
C SER A 412 -4.94 41.84 21.33
N GLU A 413 -5.26 41.40 20.12
CA GLU A 413 -6.06 40.18 19.93
C GLU A 413 -5.14 38.97 20.11
N ASN A 414 -5.33 38.33 21.25
CA ASN A 414 -4.56 37.21 21.76
C ASN A 414 -4.87 35.96 20.91
N LYS A 415 -4.20 35.80 19.76
CA LYS A 415 -4.22 34.55 18.98
C LYS A 415 -3.44 33.49 19.77
N GLN A 416 -4.14 32.48 20.27
CA GLN A 416 -3.55 31.29 20.85
C GLN A 416 -2.71 30.57 19.77
N GLN A 417 -1.40 30.83 19.72
CA GLN A 417 -0.46 29.82 19.26
C GLN A 417 -0.69 28.61 20.15
N GLU A 418 -0.98 27.44 19.57
CA GLU A 418 -0.91 26.18 20.29
C GLU A 418 0.51 26.03 20.82
N GLU A 419 0.69 26.45 22.06
CA GLU A 419 1.95 26.39 22.78
C GLU A 419 2.24 24.90 22.96
N LEU A 420 3.18 24.38 22.16
CA LEU A 420 3.57 22.98 22.22
C LEU A 420 3.90 22.62 23.67
N PRO A 421 3.38 21.50 24.20
CA PRO A 421 3.60 21.13 25.58
C PRO A 421 5.09 21.11 25.88
N VAL A 422 5.51 21.79 26.94
CA VAL A 422 6.91 21.93 27.31
C VAL A 422 7.19 21.02 28.51
N CYS A 423 8.35 20.37 28.54
CA CYS A 423 8.72 19.49 29.66
C CYS A 423 10.19 19.64 30.04
N ASP A 424 10.49 19.40 31.32
CA ASP A 424 11.85 19.37 31.85
C ASP A 424 12.52 18.05 31.52
N VAL A 425 13.64 18.13 30.79
CA VAL A 425 14.45 16.98 30.38
C VAL A 425 15.77 16.99 31.12
N VAL A 426 16.20 15.84 31.62
CA VAL A 426 17.52 15.67 32.25
C VAL A 426 18.50 15.15 31.19
N ALA A 427 19.58 15.89 30.94
CA ALA A 427 20.59 15.50 29.96
C ALA A 427 21.36 14.23 30.39
N PRO A 428 21.45 13.18 29.55
CA PRO A 428 22.14 11.93 29.92
C PRO A 428 23.68 12.06 29.91
N SER A 429 24.21 13.05 29.20
CA SER A 429 25.63 13.36 29.02
C SER A 429 25.82 14.85 28.72
N ASP A 430 27.06 15.30 28.60
CA ASP A 430 27.35 16.63 28.06
C ASP A 430 27.01 16.63 26.57
N LEU A 431 26.10 17.50 26.14
CA LEU A 431 25.59 17.55 24.77
C LEU A 431 25.70 18.98 24.22
N PRO A 432 26.15 19.16 22.96
CA PRO A 432 26.24 20.48 22.35
C PRO A 432 24.85 21.05 22.03
N GLY A 433 24.76 22.39 21.94
CA GLY A 433 23.51 23.07 21.60
C GLY A 433 22.99 22.64 20.22
N GLY A 434 21.67 22.46 20.11
CA GLY A 434 21.00 21.97 18.91
C GLY A 434 20.99 20.44 18.74
N TYR A 435 21.71 19.69 19.58
CA TYR A 435 21.64 18.23 19.57
C TYR A 435 20.24 17.75 19.96
N MET A 436 19.73 16.71 19.30
CA MET A 436 18.42 16.12 19.61
C MET A 436 18.58 14.70 20.13
N PHE A 437 17.83 14.32 21.16
CA PHE A 437 17.84 12.96 21.69
C PHE A 437 16.46 12.49 22.15
N GLU A 438 16.25 11.17 22.18
CA GLU A 438 15.03 10.57 22.66
C GLU A 438 14.93 10.70 24.19
N ALA A 439 13.89 11.39 24.66
CA ALA A 439 13.54 11.51 26.06
C ALA A 439 12.19 10.82 26.32
N GLN A 440 11.97 10.39 27.57
CA GLN A 440 10.75 9.70 27.96
C GLN A 440 10.08 10.45 29.12
N LEU A 441 8.80 10.79 28.94
CA LEU A 441 7.95 11.37 29.99
C LEU A 441 6.79 10.40 30.25
N GLY A 442 6.89 9.64 31.34
CA GLY A 442 5.95 8.55 31.62
C GLY A 442 6.06 7.43 30.59
N SER A 443 4.98 7.14 29.87
CA SER A 443 4.94 6.16 28.78
C SER A 443 5.19 6.76 27.40
N LYS A 444 5.28 8.09 27.28
CA LYS A 444 5.46 8.79 26.00
C LYS A 444 6.94 9.07 25.75
N LYS A 445 7.42 8.73 24.55
CA LYS A 445 8.75 9.08 24.04
C LYS A 445 8.61 10.33 23.15
N PHE A 446 9.58 11.24 23.22
CA PHE A 446 9.62 12.47 22.43
C PHE A 446 11.08 12.87 22.16
N LEU A 447 11.31 13.74 21.17
CA LEU A 447 12.66 14.17 20.79
C LEU A 447 12.94 15.49 21.49
N ALA A 448 13.82 15.47 22.49
CA ALA A 448 14.24 16.67 23.20
C ALA A 448 15.34 17.39 22.42
N THR A 449 15.26 18.72 22.28
CA THR A 449 16.28 19.53 21.60
C THR A 449 17.08 20.31 22.62
N VAL A 450 18.40 20.14 22.60
CA VAL A 450 19.31 20.82 23.53
C VAL A 450 19.36 22.32 23.21
N PRO A 451 19.19 23.21 24.21
CA PRO A 451 19.19 24.66 24.00
C PRO A 451 20.54 25.18 23.45
N PRO A 452 20.54 26.37 22.81
CA PRO A 452 21.78 27.04 22.43
C PRO A 452 22.72 27.18 23.65
N GLY A 453 23.99 26.81 23.47
CA GLY A 453 24.98 26.76 24.55
C GLY A 453 25.26 25.35 25.11
N GLY A 454 24.46 24.36 24.72
CA GLY A 454 24.65 22.98 25.19
C GLY A 454 24.15 22.75 26.61
N VAL A 455 24.26 21.51 27.07
CA VAL A 455 23.88 21.09 28.42
C VAL A 455 24.93 20.15 28.99
N THR A 456 25.15 20.21 30.30
CA THR A 456 26.01 19.26 30.99
C THR A 456 25.22 18.03 31.48
N LYS A 457 25.91 16.91 31.68
CA LYS A 457 25.32 15.67 32.19
C LYS A 457 24.56 15.92 33.50
N GLY A 458 23.29 15.54 33.53
CA GLY A 458 22.39 15.73 34.67
C GLY A 458 21.74 17.11 34.75
N GLN A 459 22.13 18.07 33.89
CA GLN A 459 21.47 19.36 33.81
C GLN A 459 20.02 19.17 33.34
N ARG A 460 19.10 19.84 34.02
CA ARG A 460 17.72 19.96 33.60
C ARG A 460 17.59 21.12 32.64
N PHE A 461 16.93 20.90 31.52
CA PHE A 461 16.59 21.94 30.57
C PHE A 461 15.17 21.74 30.07
N VAL A 462 14.56 22.84 29.69
CA VAL A 462 13.19 22.89 29.19
C VAL A 462 13.24 22.57 27.69
N SER A 463 12.52 21.54 27.25
CA SER A 463 12.37 21.20 25.83
C SER A 463 10.90 21.17 25.45
N THR A 464 10.59 21.68 24.25
CA THR A 464 9.27 21.47 23.65
C THR A 464 9.12 19.98 23.33
N MET A 465 7.98 19.43 23.73
CA MET A 465 7.63 18.04 23.56
C MET A 465 7.05 17.89 22.15
N LYS A 466 7.93 17.70 21.16
CA LYS A 466 7.51 17.23 19.84
C LYS A 466 7.20 15.74 19.96
N GLU A 467 5.91 15.41 20.05
CA GLU A 467 5.44 14.04 20.13
C GLU A 467 6.05 13.26 18.95
N LEU A 468 6.73 12.15 19.25
CA LEU A 468 7.59 11.43 18.30
C LEU A 468 6.84 10.76 17.14
N GLU A 469 5.53 10.97 17.03
CA GLU A 469 4.69 10.16 16.15
C GLU A 469 5.08 10.31 14.66
N ILE A 470 5.71 11.43 14.27
CA ILE A 470 5.97 11.74 12.86
C ILE A 470 7.24 12.60 12.79
N ILE A 471 8.42 11.98 12.68
CA ILE A 471 9.63 12.73 12.36
C ILE A 471 9.68 12.95 10.85
N GLU A 472 9.38 14.17 10.42
CA GLU A 472 9.56 14.61 9.04
C GLU A 472 11.06 14.79 8.79
N ILE A 473 11.64 13.86 8.03
CA ILE A 473 13.00 14.02 7.51
C ILE A 473 12.92 15.10 6.42
N PRO A 474 13.66 16.22 6.54
CA PRO A 474 13.67 17.23 5.48
C PRO A 474 14.33 16.61 4.24
N VAL A 475 13.53 16.35 3.20
CA VAL A 475 14.01 15.87 1.91
C VAL A 475 14.13 17.07 0.98
N PRO A 476 15.29 17.31 0.35
CA PRO A 476 15.44 18.42 -0.58
C PRO A 476 14.52 18.23 -1.79
N LEU A 477 13.84 19.30 -2.21
CA LEU A 477 13.04 19.35 -3.44
C LEU A 477 13.91 19.87 -4.59
N GLY A 478 13.72 19.32 -5.79
CA GLY A 478 14.41 19.76 -6.99
C GLY A 478 15.84 19.23 -7.15
N ALA A 479 16.37 18.51 -6.16
CA ALA A 479 17.72 17.94 -6.21
C ALA A 479 17.83 16.67 -5.37
N TRP A 480 18.78 15.81 -5.74
CA TRP A 480 19.16 14.69 -4.90
C TRP A 480 19.87 15.18 -3.63
N ARG A 481 19.81 14.39 -2.55
CA ARG A 481 20.47 14.75 -1.27
C ARG A 481 21.99 14.75 -1.41
N ASP A 482 22.52 13.78 -2.15
CA ASP A 482 23.93 13.52 -2.33
C ASP A 482 24.24 13.38 -3.82
N GLU A 483 25.51 13.28 -4.19
CA GLU A 483 25.86 12.94 -5.57
C GLU A 483 25.75 11.42 -5.85
N SER A 484 25.47 11.06 -7.10
CA SER A 484 25.25 9.66 -7.53
C SER A 484 26.42 8.70 -7.26
N CYS A 485 27.66 9.20 -7.10
CA CYS A 485 28.86 8.39 -6.85
C CYS A 485 29.33 8.39 -5.39
N GLU A 486 28.63 9.06 -4.47
CA GLU A 486 29.02 9.14 -3.06
C GLU A 486 28.56 7.92 -2.24
N CYS A 487 28.40 6.75 -2.84
CA CYS A 487 27.86 5.55 -2.19
C CYS A 487 28.65 5.12 -0.94
N LEU A 488 29.92 5.52 -0.83
CA LEU A 488 30.84 5.22 0.27
C LEU A 488 30.98 6.34 1.32
N ASN A 489 30.21 7.43 1.25
CA ASN A 489 30.38 8.58 2.16
C ASN A 489 30.21 8.20 3.64
N HIS A 490 29.38 7.19 3.93
CA HIS A 490 29.16 6.66 5.30
C HIS A 490 30.06 5.45 5.63
N GLY A 491 31.01 5.12 4.76
CA GLY A 491 31.92 3.99 4.88
C GLY A 491 31.44 2.70 4.19
N VAL A 492 32.40 1.83 3.83
CA VAL A 492 32.17 0.54 3.15
C VAL A 492 31.41 -0.48 4.00
N PHE A 493 31.37 -0.28 5.32
CA PHE A 493 30.63 -1.14 6.26
C PHE A 493 29.27 -0.55 6.66
N HIS A 494 28.85 0.55 6.02
CA HIS A 494 27.54 1.11 6.30
C HIS A 494 26.44 0.10 5.89
N PRO A 495 25.44 -0.17 6.76
CA PRO A 495 24.35 -1.11 6.51
C PRO A 495 23.66 -0.92 5.15
N LEU A 496 23.43 0.32 4.74
CA LEU A 496 22.83 0.62 3.43
C LEU A 496 23.72 0.11 2.30
N PHE A 497 25.01 0.45 2.29
CA PHE A 497 25.94 0.05 1.24
C PHE A 497 26.06 -1.48 1.15
N LEU A 498 26.26 -2.15 2.29
CA LEU A 498 26.29 -3.61 2.34
C LEU A 498 25.01 -4.24 1.79
N ASN A 499 23.84 -3.70 2.17
CA ASN A 499 22.58 -4.19 1.62
C ASN A 499 22.48 -3.96 0.11
N THR A 500 22.94 -2.83 -0.43
CA THR A 500 22.88 -2.58 -1.88
C THR A 500 23.79 -3.50 -2.69
N VAL A 501 24.91 -3.96 -2.12
CA VAL A 501 25.86 -4.85 -2.80
C VAL A 501 25.45 -6.31 -2.68
N PHE A 502 25.06 -6.75 -1.48
CA PHE A 502 24.83 -8.17 -1.20
C PHE A 502 23.36 -8.59 -1.27
N VAL A 503 22.43 -7.68 -0.97
CA VAL A 503 20.98 -7.96 -0.93
C VAL A 503 20.16 -6.79 -1.52
N PRO A 504 20.41 -6.39 -2.79
CA PRO A 504 19.83 -5.18 -3.38
C PRO A 504 18.29 -5.17 -3.34
N CYS A 505 17.64 -6.32 -3.46
CA CYS A 505 16.19 -6.44 -3.33
C CYS A 505 15.68 -5.96 -1.96
N ILE A 506 16.38 -6.29 -0.87
CA ILE A 506 16.00 -5.84 0.47
C ILE A 506 16.21 -4.33 0.61
N ALA A 507 17.33 -3.80 0.09
CA ALA A 507 17.58 -2.36 0.11
C ALA A 507 16.51 -1.57 -0.66
N LEU A 508 16.11 -2.04 -1.86
CA LEU A 508 14.99 -1.49 -2.60
C LEU A 508 13.67 -1.62 -1.85
N GLY A 509 13.40 -2.79 -1.26
CA GLY A 509 12.23 -3.02 -0.43
C GLY A 509 12.11 -2.00 0.71
N GLN A 510 13.22 -1.70 1.38
CA GLN A 510 13.30 -0.67 2.41
C GLN A 510 13.01 0.73 1.85
N ILE A 511 13.61 1.09 0.71
CA ILE A 511 13.38 2.38 0.04
C ILE A 511 11.91 2.53 -0.37
N MET A 512 11.32 1.51 -0.99
CA MET A 512 9.91 1.50 -1.40
C MET A 512 8.98 1.67 -0.21
N THR A 513 9.22 0.94 0.89
CA THR A 513 8.43 1.09 2.12
C THR A 513 8.53 2.51 2.71
N ARG A 514 9.71 3.16 2.69
CA ARG A 514 9.86 4.55 3.13
C ARG A 514 9.20 5.56 2.17
N ALA A 515 9.33 5.32 0.86
CA ALA A 515 8.80 6.21 -0.17
C ALA A 515 7.28 6.07 -0.37
N GLY A 516 6.64 5.05 0.22
CA GLY A 516 5.22 4.76 0.03
C GLY A 516 4.93 4.09 -1.32
N LEU A 517 5.87 3.31 -1.83
CA LEU A 517 5.77 2.61 -3.12
C LEU A 517 5.42 1.14 -2.92
N ASP A 518 4.68 0.55 -3.86
CA ASP A 518 4.46 -0.89 -3.94
C ASP A 518 5.73 -1.63 -4.42
N TRP A 519 5.58 -2.91 -4.73
CA TRP A 519 6.65 -3.79 -5.19
C TRP A 519 6.97 -3.67 -6.69
N TYR A 520 6.24 -2.82 -7.42
CA TYR A 520 6.54 -2.42 -8.81
C TYR A 520 7.22 -1.05 -8.88
N GLY A 521 7.30 -0.34 -7.76
CA GLY A 521 7.83 1.02 -7.68
C GLY A 521 6.79 2.10 -7.91
N GLU A 522 5.49 1.77 -7.88
CA GLU A 522 4.39 2.71 -8.07
C GLU A 522 3.87 3.24 -6.72
N PRO A 523 3.30 4.45 -6.66
CA PRO A 523 2.61 4.96 -5.47
C PRO A 523 1.54 3.99 -4.98
N ALA A 524 1.51 3.72 -3.67
CA ALA A 524 0.59 2.75 -3.11
C ALA A 524 0.07 3.12 -1.73
N SER A 525 -1.03 2.47 -1.34
CA SER A 525 -1.60 2.64 0.00
C SER A 525 -0.63 2.16 1.09
N LYS A 526 -0.84 2.65 2.32
CA LYS A 526 0.01 2.37 3.49
C LYS A 526 0.20 0.88 3.74
N LEU A 527 -0.85 0.10 3.57
CA LEU A 527 -0.84 -1.35 3.81
C LEU A 527 0.01 -2.06 2.75
N VAL A 528 -0.10 -1.65 1.49
CA VAL A 528 0.63 -2.26 0.37
C VAL A 528 2.11 -1.88 0.42
N SER A 529 2.43 -0.59 0.64
CA SER A 529 3.81 -0.12 0.76
C SER A 529 4.54 -0.69 1.99
N GLY A 530 3.81 -0.89 3.09
CA GLY A 530 4.32 -1.60 4.27
C GLY A 530 4.74 -3.05 4.01
N LEU A 531 4.17 -3.68 2.98
CA LEU A 531 4.48 -5.06 2.58
C LEU A 531 5.61 -5.14 1.54
N SER A 532 6.03 -4.04 0.93
CA SER A 532 7.04 -4.02 -0.15
C SER A 532 8.37 -4.67 0.26
N CYS A 533 8.89 -4.37 1.47
CA CYS A 533 10.09 -5.03 1.98
C CYS A 533 9.93 -6.55 2.18
N ALA A 534 8.75 -7.00 2.64
CA ALA A 534 8.48 -8.41 2.82
C ALA A 534 8.39 -9.14 1.46
N ASN A 535 7.69 -8.56 0.48
CA ASN A 535 7.58 -9.10 -0.88
C ASN A 535 8.96 -9.24 -1.54
N MET A 536 9.81 -8.21 -1.42
CA MET A 536 11.19 -8.28 -1.93
C MET A 536 12.03 -9.35 -1.23
N THR A 537 11.82 -9.56 0.06
CA THR A 537 12.48 -10.63 0.81
C THR A 537 12.04 -12.01 0.31
N VAL A 538 10.74 -12.22 0.09
CA VAL A 538 10.20 -13.47 -0.48
C VAL A 538 10.78 -13.73 -1.87
N MET A 539 10.83 -12.72 -2.74
CA MET A 539 11.41 -12.85 -4.07
C MET A 539 12.92 -13.19 -4.01
N LEU A 540 13.69 -12.50 -3.15
CA LEU A 540 15.12 -12.78 -2.98
C LEU A 540 15.36 -14.20 -2.47
N THR A 541 14.62 -14.63 -1.45
CA THR A 541 14.73 -15.98 -0.89
C THR A 541 14.37 -17.06 -1.91
N PHE A 542 13.34 -16.83 -2.74
CA PHE A 542 13.00 -17.72 -3.84
C PHE A 542 14.14 -17.82 -4.88
N TRP A 543 14.70 -16.69 -5.30
CA TRP A 543 15.83 -16.66 -6.24
C TRP A 543 17.07 -17.37 -5.69
N LEU A 544 17.43 -17.15 -4.41
CA LEU A 544 18.54 -17.84 -3.75
C LEU A 544 18.29 -19.34 -3.63
N ALA A 545 17.06 -19.76 -3.28
CA ALA A 545 16.71 -21.17 -3.19
C ALA A 545 16.81 -21.88 -4.55
N MET A 546 16.39 -21.22 -5.64
CA MET A 546 16.52 -21.74 -7.01
C MET A 546 17.98 -21.87 -7.45
N ASN A 547 18.84 -20.91 -7.12
CA ASN A 547 20.27 -21.01 -7.43
C ASN A 547 20.97 -22.06 -6.58
N ALA A 548 20.63 -22.17 -5.29
CA ALA A 548 21.17 -23.18 -4.40
C ALA A 548 20.76 -24.60 -4.83
N SER A 549 19.50 -24.80 -5.25
CA SER A 549 19.04 -26.08 -5.78
C SER A 549 19.73 -26.44 -7.10
N ALA A 550 19.93 -25.47 -7.99
CA ALA A 550 20.69 -25.67 -9.21
C ALA A 550 22.15 -26.06 -8.92
N LEU A 551 22.83 -25.35 -8.00
CA LEU A 551 24.19 -25.68 -7.56
C LEU A 551 24.28 -27.08 -6.95
N PHE A 552 23.30 -27.46 -6.13
CA PHE A 552 23.21 -28.80 -5.56
C PHE A 552 23.03 -29.86 -6.65
N MET A 553 22.15 -29.63 -7.63
CA MET A 553 21.96 -30.52 -8.78
C MET A 553 23.24 -30.64 -9.62
N PHE A 554 23.96 -29.54 -9.83
CA PHE A 554 25.24 -29.55 -10.53
C PHE A 554 26.27 -30.40 -9.79
N ARG A 555 26.37 -30.25 -8.47
CA ARG A 555 27.25 -31.07 -7.64
C ARG A 555 26.92 -32.57 -7.75
N VAL A 556 25.65 -32.94 -7.64
CA VAL A 556 25.21 -34.34 -7.73
C VAL A 556 25.51 -34.93 -9.12
N ARG A 557 25.31 -34.16 -10.20
CA ARG A 557 25.67 -34.60 -11.56
C ARG A 557 27.17 -34.78 -11.74
N TRP A 558 27.95 -33.83 -11.22
CA TRP A 558 29.40 -33.87 -11.23
C TRP A 558 29.94 -35.11 -10.53
N GLU A 559 29.46 -35.40 -9.31
CA GLU A 559 29.87 -36.58 -8.53
C GLU A 559 29.48 -37.91 -9.22
N ARG A 560 28.45 -37.91 -10.06
CA ARG A 560 28.02 -39.07 -10.85
C ARG A 560 28.74 -39.23 -12.20
N GLY A 561 29.66 -38.33 -12.54
CA GLY A 561 30.34 -38.35 -13.84
C GLY A 561 29.39 -38.19 -15.03
N MET A 562 28.24 -37.53 -14.84
CA MET A 562 27.31 -37.23 -15.91
C MET A 562 27.66 -35.88 -16.53
N ASP A 563 27.73 -35.82 -17.86
CA ASP A 563 27.95 -34.58 -18.58
C ASP A 563 26.85 -33.55 -18.30
N LEU A 564 27.28 -32.32 -18.09
CA LEU A 564 26.41 -31.19 -17.83
C LEU A 564 25.78 -30.74 -19.15
N GLY A 565 24.56 -31.22 -19.44
CA GLY A 565 23.83 -30.78 -20.63
C GLY A 565 23.66 -29.26 -20.66
N ILE A 566 23.94 -28.66 -21.83
CA ILE A 566 23.85 -27.20 -22.06
C ILE A 566 22.47 -26.67 -21.67
N GLU A 567 21.41 -27.46 -21.85
CA GLU A 567 20.03 -27.10 -21.50
C GLU A 567 19.86 -26.66 -20.04
N PHE A 568 20.50 -27.33 -19.08
CA PHE A 568 20.39 -26.98 -17.67
C PHE A 568 21.09 -25.64 -17.36
N VAL A 569 22.25 -25.44 -17.96
CA VAL A 569 23.01 -24.18 -17.80
C VAL A 569 22.27 -23.04 -18.48
N ALA A 570 21.70 -23.27 -19.67
CA ALA A 570 20.93 -22.28 -20.42
C ALA A 570 19.70 -21.80 -19.63
N ILE A 571 18.93 -22.71 -19.03
CA ILE A 571 17.77 -22.35 -18.19
C ILE A 571 18.20 -21.53 -16.98
N LEU A 572 19.30 -21.91 -16.30
CA LEU A 572 19.78 -21.16 -15.14
C LEU A 572 20.27 -19.76 -15.53
N VAL A 573 21.00 -19.64 -16.64
CA VAL A 573 21.45 -18.34 -17.17
C VAL A 573 20.26 -17.48 -17.54
N ALA A 574 19.27 -18.03 -18.26
CA ALA A 574 18.05 -17.31 -18.62
C ALA A 574 17.29 -16.81 -17.39
N PHE A 575 17.13 -17.64 -16.35
CA PHE A 575 16.46 -17.25 -15.10
C PHE A 575 17.21 -16.13 -14.36
N ASN A 576 18.55 -16.20 -14.29
CA ASN A 576 19.36 -15.15 -13.67
C ASN A 576 19.32 -13.84 -14.48
N LEU A 577 19.37 -13.92 -15.81
CA LEU A 577 19.21 -12.75 -16.68
C LEU A 577 17.84 -12.10 -16.52
N LEU A 578 16.76 -12.88 -16.45
CA LEU A 578 15.41 -12.37 -16.20
C LEU A 578 15.32 -11.67 -14.84
N THR A 579 15.90 -12.26 -13.79
CA THR A 579 15.93 -11.65 -12.45
C THR A 579 16.75 -10.34 -12.45
N TRP A 580 17.86 -10.31 -13.17
CA TRP A 580 18.69 -9.11 -13.32
C TRP A 580 17.96 -8.00 -14.09
N CYS A 581 17.31 -8.33 -15.22
CA CYS A 581 16.47 -7.38 -15.96
C CYS A 581 15.32 -6.85 -15.11
N TYR A 582 14.67 -7.72 -14.32
CA TYR A 582 13.63 -7.31 -13.37
C TYR A 582 14.19 -6.32 -12.34
N LEU A 583 15.37 -6.58 -11.76
CA LEU A 583 15.99 -5.69 -10.78
C LEU A 583 16.33 -4.32 -11.38
N ILE A 584 16.81 -4.27 -12.63
CA ILE A 584 17.06 -3.01 -13.34
C ILE A 584 15.76 -2.25 -13.54
N ASN A 585 14.72 -2.91 -14.04
CA ASN A 585 13.42 -2.28 -14.28
C ASN A 585 12.80 -1.75 -12.98
N LEU A 586 12.87 -2.53 -11.90
CA LEU A 586 12.41 -2.11 -10.58
C LEU A 586 13.21 -0.91 -10.06
N THR A 587 14.54 -0.96 -10.16
CA THR A 587 15.41 0.15 -9.71
C THR A 587 15.11 1.43 -10.48
N ARG A 588 14.89 1.32 -11.80
CA ARG A 588 14.47 2.43 -12.66
C ARG A 588 13.14 3.00 -12.17
N ASN A 589 12.09 2.18 -12.04
CA ASN A 589 10.77 2.64 -11.62
C ASN A 589 10.79 3.31 -10.25
N VAL A 590 11.50 2.72 -9.27
CA VAL A 590 11.64 3.31 -7.94
C VAL A 590 12.33 4.67 -7.99
N ARG A 591 13.38 4.80 -8.82
CA ARG A 591 14.09 6.07 -9.00
C ARG A 591 13.20 7.12 -9.68
N GLU A 592 12.49 6.73 -10.73
CA GLU A 592 11.57 7.58 -11.48
C GLU A 592 10.46 8.12 -10.56
N SER A 593 9.83 7.24 -9.78
CA SER A 593 8.82 7.61 -8.79
C SER A 593 9.36 8.55 -7.70
N ILE A 594 10.60 8.34 -7.22
CA ILE A 594 11.24 9.26 -6.26
C ILE A 594 11.51 10.62 -6.92
N ARG A 595 12.05 10.67 -8.14
CA ARG A 595 12.30 11.93 -8.84
C ARG A 595 11.02 12.70 -9.08
N ASN A 596 9.98 12.04 -9.57
CA ASN A 596 8.67 12.64 -9.80
C ASN A 596 8.10 13.19 -8.47
N LYS A 597 8.23 12.42 -7.38
CA LYS A 597 7.76 12.80 -6.04
C LYS A 597 8.50 14.00 -5.43
N TYR A 598 9.77 14.20 -5.76
CA TYR A 598 10.58 15.30 -5.21
C TYR A 598 10.98 16.34 -6.27
N GLN A 599 10.34 16.31 -7.43
CA GLN A 599 10.57 17.22 -8.57
C GLN A 599 12.04 17.29 -9.01
N ILE A 600 12.77 16.18 -8.94
CA ILE A 600 14.20 16.15 -9.26
C ILE A 600 14.34 16.02 -10.79
N PRO A 601 14.89 17.05 -11.49
CA PRO A 601 15.05 17.00 -12.93
C PRO A 601 16.15 16.02 -13.34
N GLU A 602 16.12 15.57 -14.59
CA GLU A 602 17.21 14.81 -15.19
C GLU A 602 18.31 15.77 -15.64
N GLU A 603 19.56 15.45 -15.36
CA GLU A 603 20.69 16.35 -15.61
C GLU A 603 21.50 15.95 -16.84
N ARG A 604 21.72 14.63 -17.02
CA ARG A 604 22.71 14.14 -18.00
C ARG A 604 22.10 13.47 -19.22
N CYS A 605 20.98 12.78 -19.05
CA CYS A 605 20.36 12.02 -20.14
C CYS A 605 18.84 12.01 -20.04
N VAL A 606 18.22 12.97 -20.74
CA VAL A 606 16.77 13.14 -20.75
C VAL A 606 16.08 11.87 -21.31
N GLY A 607 15.16 11.33 -20.54
CA GLY A 607 14.34 10.14 -20.80
C GLY A 607 15.01 8.81 -20.46
N CYS A 608 16.30 8.79 -20.13
CA CYS A 608 17.07 7.54 -19.98
C CYS A 608 18.01 7.52 -18.77
N GLU A 609 18.13 8.62 -18.02
CA GLU A 609 19.06 8.72 -16.89
C GLU A 609 18.84 7.60 -15.86
N ASP A 610 17.59 7.36 -15.46
CA ASP A 610 17.26 6.33 -14.48
C ASP A 610 17.59 4.91 -14.95
N CYS A 611 17.35 4.62 -16.23
CA CYS A 611 17.69 3.34 -16.83
C CYS A 611 19.21 3.13 -16.82
N MET A 612 19.99 4.12 -17.27
CA MET A 612 21.44 4.04 -17.27
C MET A 612 22.03 3.93 -15.85
N CYS A 613 21.52 4.72 -14.90
CA CYS A 613 21.92 4.62 -13.50
C CYS A 613 21.61 3.24 -12.90
N ALA A 614 20.44 2.68 -13.21
CA ALA A 614 20.04 1.34 -12.77
C ALA A 614 20.91 0.23 -13.39
N THR A 615 21.31 0.36 -14.66
CA THR A 615 22.12 -0.66 -15.36
C THR A 615 23.60 -0.60 -15.02
N PHE A 616 24.22 0.59 -15.01
CA PHE A 616 25.68 0.71 -14.93
C PHE A 616 26.25 0.84 -13.52
N CYS A 617 25.49 1.39 -12.55
CA CYS A 617 25.85 1.29 -11.14
C CYS A 617 24.62 1.11 -10.25
N THR A 618 23.97 -0.04 -10.32
CA THR A 618 22.82 -0.38 -9.46
C THR A 618 23.09 -0.12 -7.97
N PRO A 619 24.23 -0.54 -7.37
CA PRO A 619 24.47 -0.30 -5.94
C PRO A 619 24.59 1.19 -5.59
N CYS A 620 25.25 1.99 -6.44
CA CYS A 620 25.34 3.43 -6.25
C CYS A 620 23.95 4.07 -6.28
N THR A 621 23.15 3.69 -7.28
CA THR A 621 21.79 4.18 -7.51
C THR A 621 20.86 3.86 -6.33
N ILE A 622 20.93 2.63 -5.80
CA ILE A 622 20.16 2.24 -4.62
C ILE A 622 20.65 3.00 -3.38
N CYS A 623 21.96 3.17 -3.18
CA CYS A 623 22.50 3.96 -2.06
C CYS A 623 22.00 5.41 -2.11
N HIS A 624 22.04 6.01 -3.29
CA HIS A 624 21.62 7.37 -3.54
C HIS A 624 20.14 7.60 -3.21
N MET A 625 19.24 6.74 -3.71
CA MET A 625 17.83 6.76 -3.33
C MET A 625 17.64 6.46 -1.83
N GLY A 626 18.46 5.57 -1.29
CA GLY A 626 18.48 5.19 0.12
C GLY A 626 18.68 6.38 1.04
N ARG A 627 19.72 7.18 0.78
CA ARG A 627 20.04 8.39 1.57
C ARG A 627 19.13 9.57 1.25
N HIS A 628 18.57 9.65 0.04
CA HIS A 628 17.56 10.65 -0.23
C HIS A 628 16.30 10.44 0.61
N THR A 629 15.88 9.17 0.78
CA THR A 629 14.68 8.79 1.55
C THR A 629 14.90 8.56 3.04
N ALA A 630 16.12 8.72 3.55
CA ALA A 630 16.46 8.55 4.96
C ALA A 630 17.71 9.35 5.35
N ASP A 631 17.66 10.01 6.49
CA ASP A 631 18.80 10.75 7.04
C ASP A 631 19.66 9.82 7.92
N PHE A 632 20.76 9.32 7.35
CA PHE A 632 21.69 8.44 8.05
C PHE A 632 22.75 9.18 8.89
N GLU A 633 22.80 10.52 8.80
CA GLU A 633 23.60 11.34 9.70
C GLU A 633 22.92 11.42 11.06
N THR A 634 21.60 11.60 11.04
CA THR A 634 20.77 11.62 12.26
C THR A 634 20.48 10.23 12.79
N TYR A 635 20.17 9.26 11.92
CA TYR A 635 19.74 7.92 12.33
C TYR A 635 20.70 6.83 11.87
N ARG A 636 21.13 6.00 12.82
CA ARG A 636 21.96 4.83 12.49
C ARG A 636 21.19 3.84 11.61
N GLY A 637 21.75 3.54 10.44
CA GLY A 637 21.21 2.50 9.56
C GLY A 637 21.16 1.13 10.26
N THR A 638 20.10 0.36 9.99
CA THR A 638 19.91 -0.98 10.53
C THR A 638 19.73 -1.98 9.39
N CYS A 639 20.51 -3.07 9.38
CA CYS A 639 20.31 -4.14 8.41
C CYS A 639 18.98 -4.87 8.66
N CYS A 640 18.31 -5.28 7.59
CA CYS A 640 17.15 -6.17 7.64
C CYS A 640 15.95 -5.66 8.46
N SER A 641 15.82 -4.35 8.73
CA SER A 641 14.55 -3.78 9.17
C SER A 641 13.67 -3.46 7.96
N SER A 642 12.36 -3.28 8.17
CA SER A 642 11.41 -2.97 7.09
C SER A 642 11.72 -1.64 6.39
N THR A 643 12.27 -0.68 7.14
CA THR A 643 12.59 0.68 6.65
C THR A 643 14.08 0.96 6.59
N GLY A 644 14.97 0.03 6.92
CA GLY A 644 16.41 0.29 7.05
C GLY A 644 16.80 1.23 8.20
N LEU A 645 15.83 1.69 9.00
CA LEU A 645 15.99 2.53 10.19
C LEU A 645 15.70 1.72 11.47
N PRO A 646 16.06 2.24 12.66
CA PRO A 646 15.65 1.67 13.94
C PRO A 646 14.13 1.65 14.09
N ARG A 647 13.58 0.65 14.78
CA ARG A 647 12.12 0.46 14.94
C ARG A 647 11.41 1.61 15.65
N GLN A 648 12.15 2.40 16.41
CA GLN A 648 11.64 3.55 17.16
C GLN A 648 11.40 4.77 16.26
N VAL A 649 12.00 4.79 15.07
CA VAL A 649 11.82 5.87 14.11
C VAL A 649 10.64 5.50 13.22
N GLU A 650 9.44 5.84 13.68
CA GLU A 650 8.26 5.85 12.82
C GLU A 650 8.41 7.04 11.87
N LEU A 651 8.71 6.73 10.61
CA LEU A 651 8.77 7.74 9.57
C LEU A 651 7.38 8.33 9.41
N ALA A 652 7.32 9.65 9.46
CA ALA A 652 6.27 10.42 8.85
C ALA A 652 6.01 9.83 7.47
N GLN A 653 4.87 9.16 7.28
CA GLN A 653 4.52 8.75 5.93
C GLN A 653 4.38 10.03 5.14
N VAL A 654 5.24 10.18 4.14
CA VAL A 654 5.11 11.24 3.15
C VAL A 654 3.79 10.99 2.45
N THR A 655 2.72 11.60 2.96
CA THR A 655 1.41 11.56 2.34
C THR A 655 1.60 12.04 0.93
N PHE A 656 1.33 11.17 -0.04
CA PHE A 656 1.31 11.57 -1.43
C PHE A 656 0.36 12.77 -1.52
N TYR A 657 0.91 13.94 -1.85
CA TYR A 657 0.11 15.07 -2.28
C TYR A 657 -0.36 14.77 -3.72
N GLU A 658 -1.10 13.67 -3.90
CA GLU A 658 -1.55 13.18 -5.22
C GLU A 658 -2.34 14.24 -5.99
N ASP A 659 -2.96 15.19 -5.29
CA ASP A 659 -3.72 16.29 -5.90
C ASP A 659 -2.85 17.42 -6.51
N GLN A 660 -1.54 17.49 -6.22
CA GLN A 660 -0.66 18.53 -6.81
C GLN A 660 -0.02 18.10 -8.14
N TYR A 661 0.09 16.80 -8.43
CA TYR A 661 0.95 16.32 -9.53
C TYR A 661 0.25 16.15 -10.88
N GLN A 662 -1.07 15.91 -10.92
CA GLN A 662 -1.78 15.77 -12.20
C GLN A 662 -1.98 17.08 -12.97
N ASN A 663 -1.73 18.24 -12.35
CA ASN A 663 -1.98 19.56 -12.96
C ASN A 663 -0.75 20.22 -13.61
N VAL A 664 0.47 19.70 -13.42
CA VAL A 664 1.68 20.35 -13.97
C VAL A 664 1.94 19.94 -15.43
N ASP A 665 1.55 18.72 -15.84
CA ASP A 665 1.80 18.23 -17.20
C ASP A 665 0.84 18.78 -18.27
N SER A 666 -0.32 19.33 -17.87
CA SER A 666 -1.30 19.91 -18.79
C SER A 666 -1.01 21.37 -19.19
N HIS A 667 -0.06 22.05 -18.53
CA HIS A 667 0.39 23.40 -18.92
C HIS A 667 1.64 23.43 -19.80
N SER A 668 2.38 22.33 -19.89
CA SER A 668 3.64 22.24 -20.65
C SER A 668 3.45 22.00 -22.15
N SER A 669 2.22 21.74 -22.62
CA SER A 669 1.89 21.47 -24.03
C SER A 669 1.22 22.64 -24.77
N HIS A 670 1.06 23.81 -24.13
CA HIS A 670 0.46 25.01 -24.73
C HIS A 670 1.37 26.24 -24.86
N VAL A 671 2.69 26.08 -24.67
CA VAL A 671 3.68 27.14 -24.93
C VAL A 671 4.77 26.65 -25.87
N VAL A 672 4.42 26.46 -27.15
CA VAL A 672 5.33 26.53 -28.31
C VAL A 672 4.59 27.15 -29.48
#